data_AF-A0A370TYD6-F1
#
_entry.id   AF-A0A370TYD6-F1
#
_cell.length_a   1.000
_cell.length_b   1.000
_cell.length_c   1.000
_cell.angle_alpha   90.00
_cell.angle_beta   90.00
_cell.angle_gamma   90.00
#
_symmetry.space_group_name_H-M   'P 1'
#
loop_
_entity.id
_entity.type
_entity.pdbx_description
1 polymer ?
#
loop_
_entity_poly.entity_id
_entity_poly.type
_entity_poly.pdbx_seq_one_letter_code
_entity_poly.pdbx_strand_id
1 'polypeptide(L)'
;MDQEPFSYEPLQPRHIRVLEVESGRNSSELISCRCIHVSIDNPSSPPYVAVSYTWGTEPQKPHRILVNGRLLSTTQTVHELLRSKCMAEPDISLWIDAICINQDDNEEKSVQVTLMGEVYSNADRVRIWLGPSGENSGLAISFTETLCSILPEIETLDPERTMYYARKYQEGCSEWFALAKLLSRPWFTRTWVVQEVALSTNADIVCGDDTLSWNSLARAITGLGALGYGGMIALEPGNDLISNIGVPGLTRVTKLEVVRKYRRQREPVPLLLLMSMFSDAETKDLLDRVYGYLGVATDVDDPIFVPDYTETNSPKTLFTSVSRFLLARDPKLHLLRWSGITEESGAPSWSFNFVDIVRRRRLGNYPVTAANRQDIVFSNDGSELTLRGIIIDSISQLGLVAGFDDPGHTLGSDETANYYEWYLQAKSMFQSTALGQDEEVFWRTLLANKVNNENVLSDEEEAAPDQKYAEFLRDFESIMARISTVTDVEEAKKFLLAPEGMNAMAFRADMISASRSRRFCVLHEGSVGLMPERARPGDLIAAFLGTMVLFVIRPVPDAPGAAQKYYLIGECYVHNSMNGQVDELGLEMRDMLWRYAMRHYAEMPGPRQKETKKGKKLLAKSRAQKADERSKSQQIGLMAPHRHKRRIPAQKGRSDPQYWTRLPAEISLMILDMVAEDYRFQPSEPRLRAGYATICREWQPVFEQRNFQRLILDQNRICNLEKFTGKNKRRDYLEHLFLRVRLDEYDCTVCQFKEDINTKNKNNNCFSRAVWRLLIILSKWSGFVPSVGRYGRRKKGLILELGAYSPSDCKHTFRDFHLEPNYPYLEPRDLDEHGEAYKQRAERLELESLNDPFHGWVDGKRDVNGVISLEAKQRIIGTLQIKAKLREFARFDATFPKAEVVTGLLIRRQFYRKISAYSLSKLLRESFTCLEWLRHEGWHDIDTQQQAAFEKGLQQTLAPRTGRQAWACKSGSGKALSKASRSLNNLSAAFLVDARDFFADFWPPNHWSPHASQNSNANVVPWENLRKLTLTSHLLHPTTKPAIFRKLLTAVGRAAAFMPKLEVLEIWNATLTYDSEPLTKDEKGAACVFQYVYSSKSPKITFASTWFRENLEYVLGSNMEYCWANLPRHGPGNQLTIVIGVLSRRPSWFKHHDSAMTLLGVRGHVLHKLSRYQSCFEYKKPKTEDLEPNIQPAGA
;
A
#
# COMPACT_ATOMS: atom_id res chain seq x y z
N MET A 1 59.09 -49.06 11.19
CA MET A 1 58.30 -49.39 12.39
C MET A 1 56.86 -49.20 12.02
N ASP A 2 56.14 -50.31 11.88
CA ASP A 2 54.75 -50.39 11.48
C ASP A 2 53.88 -49.92 12.64
N GLN A 3 53.50 -48.64 12.66
CA GLN A 3 52.54 -48.12 13.62
C GLN A 3 51.14 -48.57 13.21
N GLU A 4 50.36 -49.07 14.17
CA GLU A 4 48.99 -49.54 13.93
C GLU A 4 48.07 -48.37 13.52
N PRO A 5 47.09 -48.62 12.63
CA PRO A 5 46.09 -47.63 12.25
C PRO A 5 45.19 -47.27 13.44
N PHE A 6 44.82 -46.00 13.54
CA PHE A 6 43.86 -45.54 14.53
C PHE A 6 42.48 -46.19 14.31
N SER A 7 41.80 -46.54 15.40
CA SER A 7 40.46 -47.13 15.38
C SER A 7 39.62 -46.43 16.46
N TYR A 8 38.41 -46.04 16.08
CA TYR A 8 37.48 -45.32 16.95
C TYR A 8 36.85 -46.25 18.00
N GLU A 9 36.88 -45.83 19.26
CA GLU A 9 36.13 -46.49 20.34
C GLU A 9 34.67 -45.98 20.36
N PRO A 10 33.65 -46.84 20.56
CA PRO A 10 32.26 -46.41 20.60
C PRO A 10 31.98 -45.33 21.66
N LEU A 11 31.20 -44.30 21.28
CA LEU A 11 30.78 -43.25 22.21
C LEU A 11 29.57 -43.67 23.03
N GLN A 12 29.54 -43.24 24.29
CA GLN A 12 28.33 -43.29 25.10
C GLN A 12 27.30 -42.27 24.59
N PRO A 13 25.99 -42.44 24.88
CA PRO A 13 24.98 -41.44 24.53
C PRO A 13 25.38 -40.04 25.02
N ARG A 14 25.20 -39.03 24.17
CA ARG A 14 25.51 -37.62 24.47
C ARG A 14 26.95 -37.36 24.93
N HIS A 15 27.89 -38.19 24.46
CA HIS A 15 29.33 -37.93 24.57
C HIS A 15 29.92 -37.50 23.23
N ILE A 16 30.98 -36.69 23.31
CA ILE A 16 31.78 -36.24 22.16
C ILE A 16 33.25 -36.58 22.41
N ARG A 17 34.06 -36.60 21.35
CA ARG A 17 35.52 -36.69 21.46
C ARG A 17 36.14 -35.30 21.41
N VAL A 18 37.18 -35.06 22.20
CA VAL A 18 38.02 -33.86 22.09
C VAL A 18 39.49 -34.26 22.01
N LEU A 19 40.30 -33.41 21.38
CA LEU A 19 41.69 -33.66 21.01
C LEU A 19 42.63 -32.71 21.77
N GLU A 20 43.53 -33.27 22.56
CA GLU A 20 44.62 -32.54 23.21
C GLU A 20 45.88 -32.69 22.38
N VAL A 21 46.50 -31.57 21.96
CA VAL A 21 47.74 -31.61 21.19
C VAL A 21 48.93 -31.75 22.15
N GLU A 22 49.73 -32.80 22.00
CA GLU A 22 50.88 -33.05 22.86
C GLU A 22 52.05 -32.13 22.48
N SER A 23 52.67 -31.50 23.47
CA SER A 23 53.74 -30.53 23.25
C SER A 23 55.04 -31.21 22.78
N GLY A 24 55.28 -31.24 21.47
CA GLY A 24 56.55 -31.69 20.85
C GLY A 24 57.02 -30.72 19.77
N ARG A 25 57.90 -29.77 20.12
CA ARG A 25 58.45 -28.77 19.18
C ARG A 25 59.69 -29.32 18.47
N ASN A 26 59.51 -30.00 17.33
CA ASN A 26 60.51 -30.10 16.27
C ASN A 26 59.79 -30.23 14.91
N SER A 27 60.22 -29.46 13.90
CA SER A 27 59.57 -29.40 12.57
C SER A 27 59.60 -30.71 11.77
N SER A 28 60.39 -31.69 12.23
CA SER A 28 60.59 -33.01 11.63
C SER A 28 59.81 -34.16 12.29
N GLU A 29 59.13 -33.92 13.43
CA GLU A 29 58.38 -34.96 14.15
C GLU A 29 56.89 -34.96 13.76
N LEU A 30 56.26 -36.14 13.81
CA LEU A 30 54.82 -36.32 13.60
C LEU A 30 54.04 -35.63 14.73
N ILE A 31 52.97 -34.91 14.39
CA ILE A 31 52.09 -34.28 15.38
C ILE A 31 51.45 -35.39 16.22
N SER A 32 51.64 -35.35 17.55
CA SER A 32 51.05 -36.29 18.50
C SER A 32 49.90 -35.62 19.24
N CYS A 33 48.80 -36.35 19.38
CA CYS A 33 47.59 -35.89 20.02
C CYS A 33 47.00 -37.00 20.88
N ARG A 34 46.29 -36.59 21.94
CA ARG A 34 45.50 -37.47 22.78
C ARG A 34 44.02 -37.20 22.55
N CYS A 35 43.24 -38.24 22.30
CA CYS A 35 41.80 -38.15 22.10
C CYS A 35 41.07 -38.71 23.32
N ILE A 36 40.17 -37.92 23.92
CA ILE A 36 39.42 -38.27 25.12
C ILE A 36 37.91 -38.11 24.89
N HIS A 37 37.12 -38.91 25.60
CA HIS A 37 35.65 -38.84 25.57
C HIS A 37 35.16 -37.92 26.69
N VAL A 38 34.26 -37.00 26.36
CA VAL A 38 33.67 -36.05 27.31
C VAL A 38 32.15 -36.03 27.17
N SER A 39 31.43 -35.80 28.27
CA SER A 39 29.96 -35.70 28.27
C SER A 39 29.56 -34.26 28.00
N ILE A 40 28.62 -34.05 27.08
CA ILE A 40 28.13 -32.70 26.75
C ILE A 40 27.20 -32.12 27.84
N ASP A 41 26.58 -33.01 28.62
CA ASP A 41 25.63 -32.66 29.67
C ASP A 41 26.31 -32.33 31.01
N ASN A 42 27.56 -32.75 31.19
CA ASN A 42 28.27 -32.59 32.44
C ASN A 42 29.07 -31.27 32.45
N PRO A 43 28.68 -30.26 33.25
CA PRO A 43 29.41 -28.99 33.34
C PRO A 43 30.82 -29.14 33.92
N SER A 44 31.13 -30.28 34.55
CA SER A 44 32.48 -30.60 35.06
C SER A 44 33.37 -31.26 34.01
N SER A 45 32.89 -31.50 32.78
CA SER A 45 33.74 -31.95 31.69
C SER A 45 34.76 -30.86 31.30
N PRO A 46 35.96 -31.24 30.82
CA PRO A 46 36.99 -30.27 30.41
C PRO A 46 36.46 -29.27 29.37
N PRO A 47 36.78 -27.98 29.49
CA PRO A 47 36.43 -27.00 28.48
C PRO A 47 37.17 -27.32 27.17
N TYR A 48 36.51 -27.05 26.05
CA TYR A 48 37.08 -27.28 24.73
C TYR A 48 36.80 -26.10 23.80
N VAL A 49 37.65 -25.99 22.78
CA VAL A 49 37.54 -25.03 21.68
C VAL A 49 37.03 -25.76 20.46
N ALA A 50 35.89 -25.33 19.93
CA ALA A 50 35.38 -25.88 18.68
C ALA A 50 36.05 -25.19 17.49
N VAL A 51 36.45 -25.99 16.50
CA VAL A 51 37.16 -25.49 15.33
C VAL A 51 36.21 -25.46 14.13
N SER A 52 36.25 -24.36 13.39
CA SER A 52 35.46 -24.12 12.19
C SER A 52 36.42 -23.86 11.02
N TYR A 53 36.42 -24.71 10.00
CA TYR A 53 37.42 -24.66 8.93
C TYR A 53 36.92 -25.31 7.63
N THR A 54 37.51 -24.96 6.50
CA THR A 54 37.19 -25.61 5.22
C THR A 54 37.91 -26.95 5.10
N TRP A 55 37.17 -28.04 4.85
CA TRP A 55 37.76 -29.38 4.79
C TRP A 55 38.78 -29.59 3.64
N GLY A 56 38.72 -28.76 2.59
CA GLY A 56 39.56 -28.84 1.39
C GLY A 56 38.97 -29.76 0.30
N THR A 57 39.49 -29.67 -0.93
CA THR A 57 39.20 -30.63 -2.01
C THR A 57 40.12 -31.86 -1.85
N GLU A 58 39.56 -33.07 -1.96
CA GLU A 58 40.27 -34.35 -1.69
C GLU A 58 41.52 -34.59 -2.59
N PRO A 59 42.37 -35.57 -2.25
CA PRO A 59 43.54 -35.45 -1.40
C PRO A 59 44.81 -35.38 -2.27
N GLN A 60 45.45 -34.22 -2.35
CA GLN A 60 46.88 -34.20 -2.70
C GLN A 60 47.67 -34.65 -1.46
N LYS A 61 47.87 -35.97 -1.34
CA LYS A 61 48.63 -36.71 -0.29
C LYS A 61 48.04 -36.58 1.14
N PRO A 62 47.50 -37.67 1.74
CA PRO A 62 47.04 -37.64 3.12
C PRO A 62 48.21 -37.38 4.08
N HIS A 63 48.05 -36.40 4.97
CA HIS A 63 48.99 -36.14 6.05
C HIS A 63 48.72 -37.11 7.19
N ARG A 64 49.76 -37.49 7.94
CA ARG A 64 49.66 -38.45 9.04
C ARG A 64 49.90 -37.74 10.37
N ILE A 65 49.08 -38.06 11.35
CA ILE A 65 49.24 -37.63 12.74
C ILE A 65 49.14 -38.85 13.66
N LEU A 66 49.68 -38.75 14.87
CA LEU A 66 49.55 -39.75 15.92
C LEU A 66 48.42 -39.35 16.86
N VAL A 67 47.42 -40.23 17.01
CA VAL A 67 46.32 -40.04 17.96
C VAL A 67 46.30 -41.24 18.90
N ASN A 68 46.44 -41.00 20.21
CA ASN A 68 46.59 -42.06 21.22
C ASN A 68 47.70 -43.08 20.85
N GLY A 69 48.79 -42.59 20.25
CA GLY A 69 49.92 -43.41 19.79
C GLY A 69 49.68 -44.22 18.50
N ARG A 70 48.52 -44.10 17.85
CA ARG A 70 48.17 -44.78 16.59
C ARG A 70 48.08 -43.80 15.42
N LEU A 71 48.28 -44.32 14.21
CA LEU A 71 48.37 -43.49 13.01
C LEU A 71 46.99 -43.15 12.44
N LEU A 72 46.66 -41.86 12.35
CA LEU A 72 45.44 -41.36 11.70
C LEU A 72 45.81 -40.54 10.45
N SER A 73 45.13 -40.78 9.34
CA SER A 73 45.25 -39.98 8.12
C SER A 73 44.32 -38.77 8.21
N THR A 74 44.81 -37.59 7.84
CA THR A 74 44.04 -36.34 7.87
C THR A 74 44.30 -35.47 6.63
N THR A 75 43.46 -34.47 6.41
CA THR A 75 43.59 -33.55 5.28
C THR A 75 44.73 -32.56 5.52
N GLN A 76 45.25 -31.97 4.43
CA GLN A 76 46.26 -30.92 4.52
C GLN A 76 45.79 -29.76 5.41
N THR A 77 44.51 -29.36 5.29
CA THR A 77 43.98 -28.24 6.07
C THR A 77 43.99 -28.50 7.56
N VAL A 78 43.63 -29.71 8.00
CA VAL A 78 43.68 -30.09 9.43
C VAL A 78 45.13 -30.17 9.92
N HIS A 79 46.04 -30.72 9.10
CA HIS A 79 47.45 -30.78 9.46
C HIS A 79 48.09 -29.38 9.59
N GLU A 80 47.77 -28.45 8.68
CA GLU A 80 48.19 -27.04 8.77
C GLU A 80 47.59 -26.34 10.00
N LEU A 81 46.31 -26.59 10.27
CA LEU A 81 45.60 -26.06 11.43
C LEU A 81 46.28 -26.49 12.72
N LEU A 82 46.58 -27.78 12.90
CA LEU A 82 47.25 -28.31 14.10
C LEU A 82 48.69 -27.80 14.27
N ARG A 83 49.35 -27.32 13.20
CA ARG A 83 50.69 -26.70 13.29
C ARG A 83 50.65 -25.22 13.63
N SER A 84 49.53 -24.53 13.43
CA SER A 84 49.41 -23.10 13.76
C SER A 84 49.64 -22.89 15.25
N LYS A 85 50.41 -21.86 15.60
CA LYS A 85 50.67 -21.52 17.01
C LYS A 85 49.39 -21.16 17.74
N CYS A 86 48.44 -20.56 17.03
CA CYS A 86 47.12 -20.20 17.54
C CYS A 86 46.25 -21.41 17.84
N MET A 87 46.61 -22.62 17.41
CA MET A 87 45.84 -23.85 17.64
C MET A 87 46.59 -24.83 18.56
N ALA A 88 47.91 -24.72 18.66
CA ALA A 88 48.79 -25.56 19.48
C ALA A 88 49.14 -24.92 20.85
N GLU A 89 48.20 -24.20 21.45
CA GLU A 89 48.37 -23.69 22.82
C GLU A 89 48.36 -24.88 23.81
N PRO A 90 49.31 -24.94 24.76
CA PRO A 90 49.30 -25.97 25.80
C PRO A 90 47.97 -25.97 26.57
N ASP A 91 47.51 -27.16 26.95
CA ASP A 91 46.31 -27.37 27.78
C ASP A 91 44.96 -26.99 27.12
N ILE A 92 44.91 -26.81 25.79
CA ILE A 92 43.66 -26.63 25.05
C ILE A 92 43.18 -27.96 24.45
N SER A 93 41.95 -28.35 24.80
CA SER A 93 41.21 -29.41 24.10
C SER A 93 40.50 -28.83 22.87
N LEU A 94 40.73 -29.43 21.71
CA LEU A 94 40.12 -29.03 20.44
C LEU A 94 39.01 -30.00 20.04
N TRP A 95 37.90 -29.49 19.54
CA TRP A 95 36.90 -30.28 18.82
C TRP A 95 37.01 -29.99 17.32
N ILE A 96 37.43 -31.00 16.55
CA ILE A 96 37.63 -30.94 15.11
C ILE A 96 36.76 -32.05 14.50
N ASP A 97 35.69 -31.70 13.81
CA ASP A 97 34.69 -32.62 13.25
C ASP A 97 35.30 -33.79 12.45
N ALA A 98 36.30 -33.54 11.59
CA ALA A 98 36.94 -34.60 10.80
C ALA A 98 37.77 -35.61 11.61
N ILE A 99 38.09 -35.32 12.88
CA ILE A 99 38.81 -36.23 13.78
C ILE A 99 37.90 -36.75 14.88
N CYS A 100 37.11 -35.87 15.50
CA CYS A 100 36.31 -36.19 16.69
C CYS A 100 35.07 -37.04 16.37
N ILE A 101 34.59 -37.00 15.13
CA ILE A 101 33.50 -37.84 14.62
C ILE A 101 34.11 -38.92 13.74
N ASN A 102 33.66 -40.16 13.91
CA ASN A 102 33.99 -41.25 13.00
C ASN A 102 33.28 -41.04 11.66
N GLN A 103 33.99 -40.47 10.68
CA GLN A 103 33.42 -40.11 9.37
C GLN A 103 33.05 -41.32 8.51
N ASP A 104 33.58 -42.50 8.83
CA ASP A 104 33.31 -43.76 8.13
C ASP A 104 32.09 -44.52 8.70
N ASP A 105 31.49 -44.03 9.80
CA ASP A 105 30.30 -44.60 10.45
C ASP A 105 29.12 -43.62 10.35
N ASN A 106 28.18 -43.89 9.44
CA ASN A 106 27.01 -43.04 9.22
C ASN A 106 26.03 -43.03 10.41
N GLU A 107 26.00 -44.08 11.25
CA GLU A 107 25.16 -44.09 12.46
C GLU A 107 25.75 -43.16 13.52
N GLU A 108 27.05 -43.30 13.79
CA GLU A 108 27.75 -42.39 14.71
C GLU A 108 27.67 -40.94 14.20
N LYS A 109 27.92 -40.71 12.91
CA LYS A 109 27.85 -39.40 12.27
C LYS A 109 26.48 -38.76 12.46
N SER A 110 25.40 -39.51 12.24
CA SER A 110 24.02 -39.00 12.41
C SER A 110 23.76 -38.54 13.85
N VAL A 111 24.20 -39.32 14.83
CA VAL A 111 24.09 -38.98 16.26
C VAL A 111 24.95 -37.75 16.60
N GLN A 112 26.20 -37.69 16.13
CA GLN A 112 27.11 -36.57 16.44
C GLN A 112 26.68 -35.27 15.74
N VAL A 113 26.18 -35.33 14.51
CA VAL A 113 25.63 -34.17 13.80
C VAL A 113 24.41 -33.60 14.53
N THR A 114 23.58 -34.45 15.12
CA THR A 114 22.47 -34.01 15.99
C THR A 114 22.98 -33.16 17.17
N LEU A 115 24.14 -33.51 17.73
CA LEU A 115 24.74 -32.80 18.86
C LEU A 115 25.49 -31.52 18.46
N MET A 116 25.81 -31.29 17.18
CA MET A 116 26.66 -30.17 16.75
C MET A 116 26.17 -28.80 17.25
N GLY A 117 24.85 -28.59 17.29
CA GLY A 117 24.29 -27.34 17.79
C GLY A 117 24.65 -27.08 19.26
N GLU A 118 24.63 -28.13 20.08
CA GLU A 118 25.04 -28.08 21.48
C GLU A 118 26.57 -27.99 21.59
N VAL A 119 27.32 -28.68 20.73
CA VAL A 119 28.79 -28.64 20.72
C VAL A 119 29.30 -27.23 20.51
N TYR A 120 28.80 -26.51 19.51
CA TYR A 120 29.20 -25.12 19.23
C TYR A 120 28.64 -24.12 20.25
N SER A 121 27.50 -24.42 20.87
CA SER A 121 26.94 -23.56 21.93
C SER A 121 27.70 -23.69 23.26
N ASN A 122 28.17 -24.90 23.59
CA ASN A 122 28.84 -25.21 24.85
C ASN A 122 30.38 -25.06 24.79
N ALA A 123 30.94 -24.84 23.60
CA ALA A 123 32.37 -24.55 23.45
C ALA A 123 32.74 -23.24 24.18
N ASP A 124 33.91 -23.20 24.82
CA ASP A 124 34.44 -21.97 25.45
C ASP A 124 34.56 -20.83 24.43
N ARG A 125 35.03 -21.21 23.23
CA ARG A 125 35.10 -20.35 22.05
C ARG A 125 35.13 -21.19 20.77
N VAL A 126 34.82 -20.54 19.66
CA VAL A 126 34.95 -21.08 18.31
C VAL A 126 36.13 -20.42 17.59
N ARG A 127 37.08 -21.21 17.09
CA ARG A 127 38.17 -20.71 16.25
C ARG A 127 37.88 -20.99 14.78
N ILE A 128 37.71 -19.92 14.02
CA ILE A 128 37.44 -19.93 12.58
C ILE A 128 38.77 -19.88 11.82
N TRP A 129 39.21 -21.01 11.29
CA TRP A 129 40.45 -21.11 10.51
C TRP A 129 40.20 -20.81 9.03
N LEU A 130 40.77 -19.69 8.55
CA LEU A 130 40.69 -19.27 7.13
C LEU A 130 41.84 -19.78 6.26
N GLY A 131 42.76 -20.57 6.83
CA GLY A 131 43.96 -21.07 6.17
C GLY A 131 45.23 -20.32 6.58
N PRO A 132 46.39 -20.70 6.00
CA PRO A 132 47.68 -20.07 6.29
C PRO A 132 47.71 -18.58 5.89
N SER A 133 48.62 -17.83 6.52
CA SER A 133 48.86 -16.42 6.19
C SER A 133 49.18 -16.29 4.70
N GLY A 134 48.48 -15.38 4.02
CA GLY A 134 48.82 -14.98 2.64
C GLY A 134 49.54 -13.63 2.65
N GLU A 135 50.04 -13.20 1.48
CA GLU A 135 50.79 -11.93 1.35
C GLU A 135 50.08 -10.70 1.94
N ASN A 136 48.74 -10.72 2.04
CA ASN A 136 47.94 -9.57 2.50
C ASN A 136 47.04 -9.85 3.73
N SER A 137 47.10 -11.03 4.37
CA SER A 137 46.15 -11.36 5.46
C SER A 137 46.35 -10.50 6.72
N GLY A 138 47.60 -10.23 7.12
CA GLY A 138 47.88 -9.35 8.26
C GLY A 138 47.46 -7.90 8.03
N LEU A 139 47.54 -7.43 6.77
CA LEU A 139 47.05 -6.10 6.38
C LEU A 139 45.52 -6.01 6.49
N ALA A 140 44.79 -7.05 6.08
CA ALA A 140 43.33 -7.10 6.20
C ALA A 140 42.87 -7.03 7.66
N ILE A 141 43.57 -7.72 8.56
CA ILE A 141 43.27 -7.75 9.99
C ILE A 141 43.50 -6.39 10.63
N SER A 142 44.69 -5.80 10.44
CA SER A 142 45.00 -4.47 11.00
C SER A 142 44.12 -3.35 10.42
N PHE A 143 43.74 -3.47 9.15
CA PHE A 143 42.79 -2.56 8.53
C PHE A 143 41.38 -2.67 9.14
N THR A 144 40.93 -3.89 9.45
CA THR A 144 39.61 -4.10 10.10
C THR A 144 39.56 -3.43 11.48
N GLU A 145 40.64 -3.50 12.24
CA GLU A 145 40.74 -2.82 13.54
C GLU A 145 40.73 -1.29 13.39
N THR A 146 41.42 -0.79 12.35
CA THR A 146 41.41 0.64 11.98
C THR A 146 40.00 1.11 11.61
N LEU A 147 39.26 0.33 10.81
CA LEU A 147 37.87 0.63 10.48
C LEU A 147 37.00 0.68 11.74
N CYS A 148 37.19 -0.25 12.67
CA CYS A 148 36.45 -0.25 13.92
C CYS A 148 36.70 1.03 14.74
N SER A 149 37.92 1.55 14.78
CA SER A 149 38.22 2.75 15.58
C SER A 149 37.61 4.03 14.99
N ILE A 150 37.49 4.13 13.66
CA ILE A 150 36.95 5.33 12.99
C ILE A 150 35.42 5.35 12.85
N LEU A 151 34.76 4.18 12.79
CA LEU A 151 33.31 4.09 12.56
C LEU A 151 32.44 4.92 13.53
N PRO A 152 32.71 4.94 14.86
CA PRO A 152 31.93 5.76 15.80
C PRO A 152 32.04 7.27 15.53
N GLU A 153 33.19 7.72 15.03
CA GLU A 153 33.35 9.12 14.62
C GLU A 153 32.51 9.37 13.37
N ILE A 154 32.60 8.51 12.36
CA ILE A 154 31.88 8.63 11.07
C ILE A 154 30.37 8.68 11.23
N GLU A 155 29.77 7.92 12.15
CA GLU A 155 28.33 7.95 12.44
C GLU A 155 27.83 9.31 12.96
N THR A 156 28.73 10.16 13.47
CA THR A 156 28.40 11.49 14.03
C THR A 156 28.84 12.65 13.14
N LEU A 157 29.56 12.37 12.04
CA LEU A 157 30.16 13.38 11.18
C LEU A 157 29.19 13.92 10.12
N ASP A 158 29.41 15.17 9.70
CA ASP A 158 28.72 15.75 8.57
C ASP A 158 29.09 15.05 7.24
N PRO A 159 28.25 15.17 6.19
CA PRO A 159 28.50 14.52 4.90
C PRO A 159 29.83 14.91 4.22
N GLU A 160 30.41 16.09 4.50
CA GLU A 160 31.66 16.54 3.88
C GLU A 160 32.88 15.85 4.49
N ARG A 161 32.90 15.64 5.81
CA ARG A 161 33.96 14.88 6.49
C ARG A 161 33.87 13.39 6.20
N THR A 162 32.66 12.84 6.07
CA THR A 162 32.48 11.46 5.59
C THR A 162 33.04 11.30 4.16
N MET A 163 32.82 12.29 3.29
CA MET A 163 33.43 12.34 1.96
C MET A 163 34.96 12.46 2.01
N TYR A 164 35.52 13.14 3.01
CA TYR A 164 36.97 13.24 3.23
C TYR A 164 37.59 11.88 3.58
N TYR A 165 36.98 11.07 4.46
CA TYR A 165 37.49 9.72 4.74
C TYR A 165 37.33 8.77 3.54
N ALA A 166 36.20 8.85 2.81
CA ALA A 166 36.01 8.10 1.57
C ALA A 166 37.05 8.47 0.49
N ARG A 167 37.47 9.74 0.42
CA ARG A 167 38.58 10.21 -0.45
C ARG A 167 39.97 9.91 0.09
N LYS A 168 40.15 9.88 1.41
CA LYS A 168 41.43 9.53 2.05
C LYS A 168 41.81 8.07 1.77
N TYR A 169 40.82 7.21 1.62
CA TYR A 169 40.97 5.79 1.30
C TYR A 169 40.42 5.44 -0.11
N GLN A 170 40.53 6.38 -1.07
CA GLN A 170 40.08 6.19 -2.46
C GLN A 170 40.83 5.05 -3.19
N GLU A 171 40.25 4.59 -4.31
CA GLU A 171 40.68 3.49 -5.19
C GLU A 171 42.20 3.26 -5.27
N GLY A 172 42.62 2.02 -5.02
CA GLY A 172 44.03 1.58 -5.13
C GLY A 172 44.74 1.30 -3.81
N CYS A 173 44.10 1.54 -2.66
CA CYS A 173 44.64 1.17 -1.35
C CYS A 173 44.74 -0.37 -1.20
N SER A 174 45.95 -0.87 -0.90
CA SER A 174 46.23 -2.30 -0.71
C SER A 174 45.41 -2.92 0.44
N GLU A 175 44.93 -2.09 1.37
CA GLU A 175 44.11 -2.49 2.51
C GLU A 175 42.71 -2.99 2.13
N TRP A 176 42.02 -2.31 1.20
CA TRP A 176 40.70 -2.74 0.72
C TRP A 176 40.80 -4.06 -0.03
N PHE A 177 41.81 -4.18 -0.89
CA PHE A 177 42.11 -5.41 -1.61
C PHE A 177 42.47 -6.56 -0.66
N ALA A 178 43.24 -6.28 0.39
CA ALA A 178 43.56 -7.24 1.43
C ALA A 178 42.30 -7.77 2.12
N LEU A 179 41.39 -6.87 2.51
CA LEU A 179 40.11 -7.22 3.14
C LEU A 179 39.21 -8.02 2.19
N ALA A 180 39.10 -7.62 0.92
CA ALA A 180 38.36 -8.35 -0.11
C ALA A 180 38.90 -9.79 -0.27
N LYS A 181 40.22 -9.96 -0.40
CA LYS A 181 40.88 -11.26 -0.53
C LYS A 181 40.68 -12.15 0.71
N LEU A 182 40.62 -11.56 1.90
CA LEU A 182 40.28 -12.29 3.13
C LEU A 182 38.82 -12.77 3.11
N LEU A 183 37.89 -11.92 2.71
CA LEU A 183 36.45 -12.23 2.64
C LEU A 183 36.07 -13.15 1.47
N SER A 184 36.93 -13.29 0.47
CA SER A 184 36.76 -14.25 -0.64
C SER A 184 37.27 -15.65 -0.32
N ARG A 185 37.72 -15.91 0.92
CA ARG A 185 38.18 -17.25 1.33
C ARG A 185 37.00 -18.26 1.31
N PRO A 186 37.22 -19.52 0.87
CA PRO A 186 36.16 -20.52 0.70
C PRO A 186 35.36 -20.83 1.97
N TRP A 187 35.89 -20.54 3.15
CA TRP A 187 35.17 -20.74 4.40
C TRP A 187 33.81 -20.02 4.40
N PHE A 188 33.76 -18.78 3.89
CA PHE A 188 32.53 -17.98 3.89
C PHE A 188 31.40 -18.53 3.00
N THR A 189 31.68 -19.46 2.09
CA THR A 189 30.64 -20.02 1.21
C THR A 189 29.93 -21.21 1.83
N ARG A 190 30.55 -21.95 2.76
CA ARG A 190 30.01 -23.21 3.30
C ARG A 190 28.69 -23.03 4.07
N THR A 191 27.88 -24.07 4.13
CA THR A 191 26.61 -24.08 4.86
C THR A 191 26.80 -24.19 6.37
N TRP A 192 27.69 -25.07 6.81
CA TRP A 192 27.92 -25.37 8.23
C TRP A 192 28.34 -24.15 9.06
N VAL A 193 29.05 -23.18 8.47
CA VAL A 193 29.49 -21.95 9.17
C VAL A 193 28.35 -21.18 9.81
N VAL A 194 27.12 -21.37 9.33
CA VAL A 194 25.93 -20.74 9.90
C VAL A 194 25.71 -21.20 11.34
N GLN A 195 25.64 -22.50 11.58
CA GLN A 195 25.53 -23.04 12.95
C GLN A 195 26.76 -22.70 13.77
N GLU A 196 27.95 -22.93 13.21
CA GLU A 196 29.23 -22.79 13.90
C GLU A 196 29.42 -21.38 14.49
N VAL A 197 29.04 -20.34 13.74
CA VAL A 197 29.17 -18.94 14.18
C VAL A 197 27.93 -18.43 14.90
N ALA A 198 26.72 -18.76 14.43
CA ALA A 198 25.50 -18.24 15.05
C ALA A 198 25.31 -18.75 16.50
N LEU A 199 25.75 -19.99 16.76
CA LEU A 199 25.64 -20.63 18.08
C LEU A 199 26.79 -20.29 19.03
N SER A 200 27.92 -19.84 18.49
CA SER A 200 29.07 -19.44 19.29
C SER A 200 28.76 -18.29 20.26
N THR A 201 29.23 -18.43 21.49
CA THR A 201 29.28 -17.33 22.47
C THR A 201 30.43 -16.39 22.11
N ASN A 202 31.64 -16.94 21.96
CA ASN A 202 32.85 -16.26 21.53
C ASN A 202 33.37 -16.88 20.23
N ALA A 203 33.77 -16.06 19.27
CA ALA A 203 34.34 -16.52 18.01
C ALA A 203 35.53 -15.66 17.57
N ASP A 204 36.62 -16.33 17.21
CA ASP A 204 37.89 -15.73 16.78
C ASP A 204 38.22 -16.22 15.37
N ILE A 205 38.50 -15.29 14.47
CA ILE A 205 38.98 -15.56 13.12
C ILE A 205 40.50 -15.70 13.17
N VAL A 206 41.00 -16.81 12.67
CA VAL A 206 42.42 -17.17 12.66
C VAL A 206 42.88 -17.34 11.21
N CYS A 207 43.93 -16.63 10.83
CA CYS A 207 44.57 -16.77 9.51
C CYS A 207 46.09 -16.85 9.70
N GLY A 208 46.65 -18.05 9.54
CA GLY A 208 48.04 -18.35 9.90
C GLY A 208 48.30 -18.22 11.40
N ASP A 209 49.09 -17.24 11.80
CA ASP A 209 49.38 -16.93 13.21
C ASP A 209 48.67 -15.64 13.69
N ASP A 210 47.89 -14.99 12.83
CA ASP A 210 47.14 -13.77 13.16
C ASP A 210 45.71 -14.10 13.60
N THR A 211 45.18 -13.32 14.55
CA THR A 211 43.83 -13.50 15.12
C THR A 211 43.03 -12.20 15.12
N LEU A 212 41.72 -12.28 14.82
CA LEU A 212 40.77 -11.17 14.79
C LEU A 212 39.44 -11.60 15.42
N SER A 213 38.87 -10.83 16.34
CA SER A 213 37.54 -11.17 16.90
C SER A 213 36.45 -11.10 15.82
N TRP A 214 35.49 -12.04 15.83
CA TRP A 214 34.33 -12.00 14.94
C TRP A 214 33.57 -10.67 15.06
N ASN A 215 33.40 -10.17 16.28
CA ASN A 215 32.66 -8.93 16.54
C ASN A 215 33.32 -7.72 15.88
N SER A 216 34.66 -7.67 15.82
CA SER A 216 35.40 -6.62 15.12
C SER A 216 35.12 -6.68 13.62
N LEU A 217 35.22 -7.86 13.01
CA LEU A 217 34.91 -8.02 11.58
C LEU A 217 33.45 -7.66 11.28
N ALA A 218 32.51 -8.21 12.06
CA ALA A 218 31.08 -7.95 11.87
C ALA A 218 30.74 -6.46 11.99
N ARG A 219 31.30 -5.76 12.98
CA ARG A 219 31.12 -4.32 13.17
C ARG A 219 31.69 -3.51 12.00
N ALA A 220 32.91 -3.84 11.55
CA ALA A 220 33.52 -3.15 10.42
C ALA A 220 32.65 -3.28 9.15
N ILE A 221 32.21 -4.50 8.83
CA ILE A 221 31.43 -4.79 7.63
C ILE A 221 30.02 -4.19 7.70
N THR A 222 29.31 -4.38 8.81
CA THR A 222 27.94 -3.86 8.96
C THR A 222 27.91 -2.34 9.03
N GLY A 223 28.88 -1.71 9.69
CA GLY A 223 29.03 -0.25 9.74
C GLY A 223 29.26 0.36 8.35
N LEU A 224 30.13 -0.25 7.54
CA LEU A 224 30.34 0.19 6.15
C LEU A 224 29.08 0.02 5.29
N GLY A 225 28.32 -1.05 5.50
CA GLY A 225 27.02 -1.26 4.84
C GLY A 225 26.00 -0.19 5.19
N ALA A 226 25.86 0.15 6.48
CA ALA A 226 24.92 1.18 6.96
C ALA A 226 25.23 2.59 6.42
N LEU A 227 26.50 2.86 6.15
CA LEU A 227 26.97 4.13 5.59
C LEU A 227 26.92 4.18 4.04
N GLY A 228 26.44 3.12 3.37
CA GLY A 228 26.34 3.05 1.92
C GLY A 228 27.67 2.77 1.19
N TYR A 229 28.73 2.39 1.92
CA TYR A 229 30.08 2.17 1.39
C TYR A 229 30.41 0.70 1.11
N GLY A 230 29.44 -0.22 1.21
CA GLY A 230 29.65 -1.65 0.94
C GLY A 230 30.24 -1.96 -0.45
N GLY A 231 30.00 -1.09 -1.45
CA GLY A 231 30.57 -1.21 -2.79
C GLY A 231 32.07 -0.93 -2.88
N MET A 232 32.69 -0.28 -1.88
CA MET A 232 34.13 0.05 -1.91
C MET A 232 35.04 -1.16 -1.64
N ILE A 233 34.54 -2.19 -0.94
CA ILE A 233 35.26 -3.45 -0.68
C ILE A 233 35.43 -4.28 -1.96
N ALA A 234 34.69 -3.96 -3.01
CA ALA A 234 34.63 -4.71 -4.25
C ALA A 234 35.51 -4.13 -5.38
N LEU A 235 36.27 -3.06 -5.14
CA LEU A 235 37.09 -2.41 -6.15
C LEU A 235 38.50 -3.04 -6.15
N GLU A 236 38.76 -3.96 -7.09
CA GLU A 236 40.13 -4.34 -7.43
C GLU A 236 40.81 -3.20 -8.21
N PRO A 237 42.10 -2.91 -7.99
CA PRO A 237 42.84 -2.01 -8.88
C PRO A 237 42.84 -2.58 -10.31
N GLY A 238 41.97 -2.03 -11.19
CA GLY A 238 41.88 -2.37 -12.61
C GLY A 238 40.69 -3.24 -13.05
N ASN A 239 39.76 -3.59 -12.14
CA ASN A 239 38.64 -4.50 -12.44
C ASN A 239 37.31 -4.08 -11.76
N ASP A 240 36.82 -2.89 -12.09
CA ASP A 240 35.70 -2.23 -11.39
C ASP A 240 34.28 -2.60 -11.88
N LEU A 241 33.97 -3.90 -11.98
CA LEU A 241 32.62 -4.40 -12.28
C LEU A 241 32.06 -5.35 -11.22
N ILE A 242 32.63 -5.36 -10.02
CA ILE A 242 32.17 -6.22 -8.93
C ILE A 242 31.05 -5.51 -8.15
N SER A 243 29.86 -5.45 -8.74
CA SER A 243 28.65 -5.05 -8.02
C SER A 243 28.31 -6.10 -6.96
N ASN A 244 28.56 -5.89 -5.66
CA ASN A 244 28.04 -6.65 -4.48
C ASN A 244 27.98 -8.21 -4.54
N ILE A 245 28.57 -8.86 -5.55
CA ILE A 245 28.35 -10.27 -5.91
C ILE A 245 29.68 -11.05 -5.93
N GLY A 246 30.85 -10.39 -5.99
CA GLY A 246 32.14 -11.10 -6.10
C GLY A 246 32.88 -11.39 -4.79
N VAL A 247 32.40 -10.91 -3.63
CA VAL A 247 33.05 -11.16 -2.32
C VAL A 247 32.04 -11.86 -1.39
N PRO A 248 31.99 -13.22 -1.39
CA PRO A 248 31.00 -13.99 -0.63
C PRO A 248 30.98 -13.64 0.87
N GLY A 249 32.14 -13.38 1.47
CA GLY A 249 32.26 -13.06 2.89
C GLY A 249 31.55 -11.79 3.32
N LEU A 250 31.44 -10.77 2.44
CA LEU A 250 30.79 -9.50 2.78
C LEU A 250 29.30 -9.72 3.11
N THR A 251 28.61 -10.40 2.20
CA THR A 251 27.20 -10.76 2.36
C THR A 251 27.02 -11.78 3.48
N ARG A 252 27.93 -12.75 3.59
CA ARG A 252 27.87 -13.81 4.61
C ARG A 252 27.97 -13.27 6.04
N VAL A 253 28.94 -12.40 6.32
CA VAL A 253 29.13 -11.77 7.64
C VAL A 253 27.88 -10.99 8.05
N THR A 254 27.32 -10.21 7.12
CA THR A 254 26.10 -9.43 7.38
C THR A 254 24.90 -10.32 7.71
N LYS A 255 24.66 -11.38 6.92
CA LYS A 255 23.57 -12.35 7.17
C LYS A 255 23.76 -13.08 8.51
N LEU A 256 24.98 -13.48 8.84
CA LEU A 256 25.30 -14.14 10.11
C LEU A 256 25.06 -13.23 11.31
N GLU A 257 25.43 -11.94 11.22
CA GLU A 257 25.19 -11.00 12.32
C GLU A 257 23.69 -10.74 12.54
N VAL A 258 22.88 -10.76 11.48
CA VAL A 258 21.41 -10.73 11.60
C VAL A 258 20.89 -11.94 12.38
N VAL A 259 21.37 -13.15 12.08
CA VAL A 259 20.97 -14.36 12.82
C VAL A 259 21.41 -14.29 14.28
N ARG A 260 22.66 -13.86 14.55
CA ARG A 260 23.16 -13.67 15.93
C ARG A 260 22.34 -12.63 16.68
N LYS A 261 21.91 -11.56 16.03
CA LYS A 261 21.03 -10.54 16.62
C LYS A 261 19.69 -11.13 17.03
N TYR A 262 19.00 -11.86 16.15
CA TYR A 262 17.74 -12.54 16.49
C TYR A 262 17.91 -13.46 17.69
N ARG A 263 18.99 -14.26 17.72
CA ARG A 263 19.29 -15.15 18.84
C ARG A 263 19.54 -14.39 20.15
N ARG A 264 20.34 -13.32 20.14
CA ARG A 264 20.58 -12.46 21.32
C ARG A 264 19.28 -11.85 21.85
N GLN A 265 18.35 -11.51 20.95
CA GLN A 265 17.03 -10.97 21.27
C GLN A 265 16.01 -12.06 21.64
N ARG A 266 16.38 -13.34 21.57
CA ARG A 266 15.49 -14.51 21.78
C ARG A 266 14.27 -14.51 20.85
N GLU A 267 14.44 -13.94 19.66
CA GLU A 267 13.43 -13.98 18.61
C GLU A 267 13.49 -15.32 17.86
N PRO A 268 12.34 -15.87 17.44
CA PRO A 268 12.31 -17.13 16.71
C PRO A 268 13.00 -16.99 15.34
N VAL A 269 13.75 -18.00 14.93
CA VAL A 269 14.44 -18.06 13.65
C VAL A 269 13.93 -19.29 12.88
N PRO A 270 12.91 -19.14 12.02
CA PRO A 270 12.34 -20.27 11.29
C PRO A 270 13.35 -20.92 10.32
N LEU A 271 13.26 -22.24 10.14
CA LEU A 271 14.12 -22.98 9.21
C LEU A 271 14.03 -22.44 7.78
N LEU A 272 12.81 -22.11 7.32
CA LEU A 272 12.60 -21.56 5.98
C LEU A 272 13.30 -20.20 5.80
N LEU A 273 13.44 -19.39 6.86
CA LEU A 273 14.19 -18.14 6.82
C LEU A 273 15.69 -18.41 6.67
N LEU A 274 16.25 -19.37 7.41
CA LEU A 274 17.68 -19.73 7.32
C LEU A 274 18.02 -20.30 5.94
N MET A 275 17.26 -21.29 5.48
CA MET A 275 17.35 -21.83 4.12
C MET A 275 17.23 -20.71 3.08
N SER A 276 16.43 -19.69 3.38
CA SER A 276 16.27 -18.54 2.51
C SER A 276 17.44 -17.54 2.53
N MET A 277 18.01 -17.29 3.70
CA MET A 277 19.08 -16.32 3.86
C MET A 277 20.38 -16.88 3.30
N PHE A 278 20.64 -18.17 3.46
CA PHE A 278 21.89 -18.83 3.10
C PHE A 278 21.75 -19.78 1.92
N SER A 279 20.83 -19.49 1.01
CA SER A 279 20.58 -20.33 -0.15
C SER A 279 21.78 -20.46 -1.09
N ASP A 280 22.61 -19.42 -1.11
CA ASP A 280 23.91 -19.32 -1.79
C ASP A 280 25.03 -20.13 -1.12
N ALA A 281 24.75 -20.80 0.00
CA ALA A 281 25.75 -21.58 0.68
C ALA A 281 26.06 -22.91 0.00
N GLU A 282 27.32 -23.31 0.00
CA GLU A 282 27.81 -24.53 -0.60
C GLU A 282 27.71 -25.71 0.37
N THR A 283 27.42 -26.90 -0.17
CA THR A 283 27.36 -28.17 0.57
C THR A 283 27.98 -29.27 -0.28
N LYS A 284 28.68 -30.22 0.36
CA LYS A 284 29.16 -31.44 -0.31
C LYS A 284 28.04 -32.47 -0.40
N ASP A 285 27.32 -32.67 0.70
CA ASP A 285 26.12 -33.51 0.79
C ASP A 285 24.87 -32.65 0.62
N LEU A 286 23.88 -33.09 -0.14
CA LEU A 286 22.63 -32.35 -0.32
C LEU A 286 21.78 -32.33 0.96
N LEU A 287 21.89 -33.33 1.84
CA LEU A 287 21.14 -33.37 3.11
C LEU A 287 21.51 -32.20 4.04
N ASP A 288 22.77 -31.74 3.98
CA ASP A 288 23.30 -30.63 4.77
C ASP A 288 22.61 -29.30 4.47
N ARG A 289 21.91 -29.21 3.33
CA ARG A 289 21.07 -28.05 2.99
C ARG A 289 19.88 -27.86 3.93
N VAL A 290 19.56 -28.88 4.72
CA VAL A 290 18.60 -28.81 5.83
C VAL A 290 19.34 -28.96 7.15
N TYR A 291 20.13 -30.03 7.31
CA TYR A 291 20.78 -30.37 8.58
C TYR A 291 21.74 -29.28 9.08
N GLY A 292 22.39 -28.56 8.18
CA GLY A 292 23.29 -27.45 8.51
C GLY A 292 22.61 -26.22 9.11
N TYR A 293 21.28 -26.20 9.26
CA TYR A 293 20.53 -25.11 9.90
C TYR A 293 19.75 -25.51 11.17
N LEU A 294 19.57 -26.81 11.42
CA LEU A 294 18.72 -27.32 12.50
C LEU A 294 19.14 -26.87 13.90
N GLY A 295 20.44 -26.77 14.18
CA GLY A 295 20.93 -26.29 15.47
C GLY A 295 20.56 -24.83 15.77
N VAL A 296 20.19 -24.04 14.76
CA VAL A 296 19.80 -22.62 14.88
C VAL A 296 18.29 -22.44 14.73
N ALA A 297 17.62 -23.28 13.94
CA ALA A 297 16.19 -23.17 13.67
C ALA A 297 15.35 -23.38 14.94
N THR A 298 14.26 -22.63 15.08
CA THR A 298 13.41 -22.68 16.29
C THR A 298 12.08 -23.41 16.10
N ASP A 299 11.82 -23.97 14.92
CA ASP A 299 10.55 -24.58 14.50
C ASP A 299 10.71 -26.04 14.03
N VAL A 300 11.70 -26.75 14.58
CA VAL A 300 12.17 -28.07 14.09
C VAL A 300 12.04 -29.21 15.11
N ASP A 301 11.00 -29.17 15.97
CA ASP A 301 10.80 -30.17 17.05
C ASP A 301 10.29 -31.55 16.58
N ASP A 302 10.09 -31.74 15.28
CA ASP A 302 9.53 -32.96 14.70
C ASP A 302 10.63 -34.01 14.39
N PRO A 303 10.40 -35.32 14.61
CA PRO A 303 11.38 -36.36 14.31
C PRO A 303 11.94 -36.37 12.88
N ILE A 304 11.24 -35.79 11.89
CA ILE A 304 11.77 -35.64 10.53
C ILE A 304 13.04 -34.79 10.44
N PHE A 305 13.32 -33.99 11.48
CA PHE A 305 14.50 -33.15 11.57
C PHE A 305 15.64 -33.81 12.34
N VAL A 306 15.53 -35.08 12.75
CA VAL A 306 16.70 -35.80 13.27
C VAL A 306 17.62 -36.14 12.09
N PRO A 307 18.89 -35.68 12.10
CA PRO A 307 19.86 -36.04 11.06
C PRO A 307 19.98 -37.56 10.88
N ASP A 308 19.86 -37.99 9.64
CA ASP A 308 20.04 -39.38 9.21
C ASP A 308 20.81 -39.39 7.88
N TYR A 309 22.06 -39.87 7.94
CA TYR A 309 22.97 -40.04 6.80
C TYR A 309 23.08 -41.50 6.34
N THR A 310 22.22 -42.40 6.85
CA THR A 310 22.18 -43.78 6.37
C THR A 310 21.68 -43.83 4.92
N GLU A 311 22.00 -44.92 4.21
CA GLU A 311 21.61 -45.09 2.81
C GLU A 311 20.08 -45.06 2.58
N THR A 312 19.28 -45.27 3.63
CA THR A 312 17.82 -45.23 3.55
C THR A 312 17.24 -43.83 3.39
N ASN A 313 17.98 -42.78 3.73
CA ASN A 313 17.49 -41.40 3.70
C ASN A 313 18.04 -40.61 2.52
N SER A 314 17.34 -40.69 1.38
CA SER A 314 17.69 -39.94 0.19
C SER A 314 17.32 -38.45 0.27
N PRO A 315 17.99 -37.54 -0.48
CA PRO A 315 17.59 -36.14 -0.59
C PRO A 315 16.12 -35.95 -1.01
N LYS A 316 15.62 -36.84 -1.88
CA LYS A 316 14.20 -36.89 -2.27
C LYS A 316 13.29 -37.05 -1.05
N THR A 317 13.58 -38.02 -0.20
CA THR A 317 12.76 -38.35 0.98
C THR A 317 12.75 -37.18 1.96
N LEU A 318 13.93 -36.68 2.33
CA LEU A 318 14.06 -35.58 3.29
C LEU A 318 13.40 -34.30 2.78
N PHE A 319 13.71 -33.86 1.56
CA PHE A 319 13.17 -32.60 1.03
C PHE A 319 11.66 -32.64 0.86
N THR A 320 11.09 -33.79 0.48
CA THR A 320 9.63 -33.98 0.38
C THR A 320 8.97 -33.85 1.76
N SER A 321 9.50 -34.55 2.76
CA SER A 321 8.97 -34.53 4.14
C SER A 321 9.06 -33.14 4.78
N VAL A 322 10.22 -32.48 4.65
CA VAL A 322 10.44 -31.13 5.17
C VAL A 322 9.55 -30.12 4.43
N SER A 323 9.46 -30.19 3.10
CA SER A 323 8.59 -29.29 2.34
C SER A 323 7.12 -29.45 2.71
N ARG A 324 6.66 -30.70 2.92
CA ARG A 324 5.31 -31.00 3.41
C ARG A 324 5.07 -30.40 4.79
N PHE A 325 6.01 -30.57 5.73
CA PHE A 325 5.93 -30.02 7.08
C PHE A 325 5.84 -28.49 7.09
N LEU A 326 6.68 -27.82 6.29
CA LEU A 326 6.73 -26.36 6.19
C LEU A 326 5.48 -25.80 5.51
N LEU A 327 5.07 -26.36 4.37
CA LEU A 327 3.86 -25.91 3.65
C LEU A 327 2.59 -26.06 4.50
N ALA A 328 2.46 -27.14 5.29
CA ALA A 328 1.32 -27.32 6.18
C ALA A 328 1.19 -26.22 7.26
N ARG A 329 2.27 -25.47 7.53
CA ARG A 329 2.34 -24.39 8.53
C ARG A 329 2.52 -23.00 7.92
N ASP A 330 2.60 -22.91 6.60
CA ASP A 330 2.86 -21.68 5.86
C ASP A 330 1.60 -21.24 5.09
N PRO A 331 0.74 -20.39 5.70
CA PRO A 331 -0.52 -19.97 5.08
C PRO A 331 -0.33 -19.13 3.80
N LYS A 332 0.90 -18.68 3.51
CA LYS A 332 1.24 -17.84 2.34
C LYS A 332 2.03 -18.59 1.27
N LEU A 333 2.28 -19.88 1.48
CA LEU A 333 3.05 -20.75 0.58
C LEU A 333 4.39 -20.13 0.12
N HIS A 334 5.08 -19.43 1.01
CA HIS A 334 6.40 -18.87 0.73
C HIS A 334 7.37 -19.91 0.19
N LEU A 335 7.26 -21.17 0.63
CA LEU A 335 8.09 -22.28 0.12
C LEU A 335 7.94 -22.49 -1.38
N LEU A 336 6.74 -22.37 -1.98
CA LEU A 336 6.54 -22.67 -3.41
C LEU A 336 7.35 -21.77 -4.35
N ARG A 337 7.77 -20.60 -3.87
CA ARG A 337 8.66 -19.69 -4.60
C ARG A 337 10.05 -20.27 -4.86
N TRP A 338 10.38 -21.32 -4.13
CA TRP A 338 11.66 -22.03 -4.12
C TRP A 338 11.52 -23.42 -4.76
N SER A 339 10.33 -23.70 -5.31
CA SER A 339 9.98 -24.98 -5.90
C SER A 339 10.00 -24.90 -7.43
N GLY A 340 10.11 -26.04 -8.08
CA GLY A 340 10.14 -26.18 -9.53
C GLY A 340 10.63 -27.57 -9.95
N ILE A 341 10.40 -27.96 -11.19
CA ILE A 341 10.93 -29.23 -11.73
C ILE A 341 12.46 -29.20 -11.73
N THR A 342 13.09 -30.24 -11.17
CA THR A 342 14.51 -30.61 -11.41
C THR A 342 14.68 -32.09 -11.66
N GLU A 343 15.72 -32.43 -12.43
CA GLU A 343 16.14 -33.82 -12.67
C GLU A 343 17.01 -34.36 -11.52
N GLU A 344 17.67 -33.48 -10.75
CA GLU A 344 18.73 -33.85 -9.79
C GLU A 344 18.24 -34.36 -8.42
N SER A 345 17.11 -33.85 -7.89
CA SER A 345 16.63 -34.24 -6.55
C SER A 345 15.64 -35.40 -6.56
N GLY A 346 14.98 -35.66 -7.70
CA GLY A 346 13.87 -36.62 -7.81
C GLY A 346 12.64 -36.31 -6.94
N ALA A 347 12.62 -35.18 -6.22
CA ALA A 347 11.53 -34.74 -5.36
C ALA A 347 10.34 -34.19 -6.17
N PRO A 348 9.12 -34.16 -5.61
CA PRO A 348 7.97 -33.55 -6.27
C PRO A 348 8.23 -32.09 -6.67
N SER A 349 7.65 -31.61 -7.77
CA SER A 349 7.91 -30.26 -8.28
C SER A 349 7.48 -29.11 -7.34
N TRP A 350 6.65 -29.41 -6.33
CA TRP A 350 6.24 -28.46 -5.29
C TRP A 350 7.17 -28.49 -4.07
N SER A 351 8.09 -29.46 -3.97
CA SER A 351 9.14 -29.49 -2.97
C SER A 351 10.19 -28.41 -3.24
N PHE A 352 10.89 -27.98 -2.21
CA PHE A 352 11.98 -27.01 -2.29
C PHE A 352 13.14 -27.52 -3.18
N ASN A 353 13.77 -26.61 -3.93
CA ASN A 353 14.79 -26.94 -4.94
C ASN A 353 16.07 -26.08 -4.81
N PHE A 354 17.08 -26.59 -4.09
CA PHE A 354 18.37 -25.92 -3.82
C PHE A 354 19.19 -25.51 -5.05
N VAL A 355 19.03 -26.19 -6.19
CA VAL A 355 19.86 -25.98 -7.40
C VAL A 355 19.43 -24.73 -8.16
N ASP A 356 18.12 -24.54 -8.36
CA ASP A 356 17.60 -23.37 -9.08
C ASP A 356 17.66 -22.08 -8.23
N ILE A 357 17.63 -22.19 -6.90
CA ILE A 357 17.60 -21.01 -6.01
C ILE A 357 18.91 -20.22 -6.08
N VAL A 358 20.06 -20.89 -6.15
CA VAL A 358 21.35 -20.21 -6.27
C VAL A 358 21.41 -19.40 -7.57
N ARG A 359 20.78 -19.91 -8.63
CA ARG A 359 20.73 -19.29 -9.96
C ARG A 359 19.69 -18.16 -10.06
N ARG A 360 18.55 -18.29 -9.37
CA ARG A 360 17.41 -17.35 -9.46
C ARG A 360 17.32 -16.43 -8.25
N ARG A 361 17.34 -15.12 -8.49
CA ARG A 361 16.90 -14.15 -7.47
C ARG A 361 15.37 -14.14 -7.37
N ARG A 362 14.87 -14.06 -6.12
CA ARG A 362 13.44 -13.95 -5.81
C ARG A 362 12.84 -12.71 -6.46
N LEU A 363 11.65 -12.84 -7.03
CA LEU A 363 10.81 -11.70 -7.38
C LEU A 363 10.41 -10.91 -6.13
N GLY A 364 9.91 -9.68 -6.31
CA GLY A 364 9.34 -8.91 -5.22
C GLY A 364 8.12 -9.59 -4.58
N ASN A 365 7.60 -9.00 -3.50
CA ASN A 365 6.36 -9.47 -2.88
C ASN A 365 5.19 -8.71 -3.51
N TYR A 366 4.38 -9.40 -4.32
CA TYR A 366 3.20 -8.83 -4.99
C TYR A 366 1.97 -9.65 -4.61
N PRO A 367 1.18 -9.27 -3.58
CA PRO A 367 0.00 -10.06 -3.21
C PRO A 367 -0.86 -10.31 -4.45
N VAL A 368 -1.11 -11.58 -4.80
CA VAL A 368 -1.82 -11.92 -6.06
C VAL A 368 -3.31 -12.03 -5.82
N THR A 369 -3.71 -12.57 -4.66
CA THR A 369 -5.10 -12.83 -4.29
C THR A 369 -5.44 -12.20 -2.94
N ALA A 370 -6.67 -11.76 -2.72
CA ALA A 370 -7.14 -11.24 -1.43
C ALA A 370 -7.30 -12.31 -0.32
N ALA A 371 -7.27 -13.60 -0.67
CA ALA A 371 -7.42 -14.70 0.28
C ALA A 371 -6.24 -14.79 1.26
N ASN A 372 -6.52 -14.67 2.56
CA ASN A 372 -5.53 -14.79 3.63
C ASN A 372 -5.22 -16.24 4.05
N ARG A 373 -5.93 -17.24 3.49
CA ARG A 373 -5.81 -18.64 3.90
C ARG A 373 -6.10 -19.58 2.73
N GLN A 374 -5.31 -20.65 2.61
CA GLN A 374 -5.50 -21.71 1.62
C GLN A 374 -5.59 -23.07 2.30
N ASP A 375 -6.53 -23.89 1.86
CA ASP A 375 -6.60 -25.30 2.27
C ASP A 375 -5.61 -26.11 1.42
N ILE A 376 -4.66 -26.75 2.09
CA ILE A 376 -3.62 -27.55 1.47
C ILE A 376 -3.93 -29.03 1.75
N VAL A 377 -4.02 -29.84 0.69
CA VAL A 377 -4.22 -31.29 0.81
C VAL A 377 -3.08 -32.02 0.14
N PHE A 378 -2.42 -32.89 0.88
CA PHE A 378 -1.42 -33.80 0.35
C PHE A 378 -2.01 -35.18 0.12
N SER A 379 -1.55 -35.85 -0.91
CA SER A 379 -1.75 -37.29 -1.13
C SER A 379 -1.20 -38.14 0.03
N ASN A 380 -1.68 -39.39 0.12
CA ASN A 380 -1.28 -40.34 1.16
C ASN A 380 0.21 -40.68 1.11
N ASP A 381 0.78 -40.82 -0.08
CA ASP A 381 2.22 -41.06 -0.28
C ASP A 381 3.06 -39.77 -0.25
N GLY A 382 2.40 -38.60 -0.17
CA GLY A 382 3.06 -37.31 -0.14
C GLY A 382 3.78 -36.94 -1.43
N SER A 383 3.42 -37.54 -2.56
CA SER A 383 3.97 -37.20 -3.87
C SER A 383 3.24 -36.00 -4.51
N GLU A 384 1.96 -35.83 -4.18
CA GLU A 384 1.07 -34.82 -4.78
C GLU A 384 0.55 -33.82 -3.76
N LEU A 385 0.49 -32.56 -4.19
CA LEU A 385 -0.02 -31.40 -3.48
C LEU A 385 -1.23 -30.84 -4.23
N THR A 386 -2.38 -30.75 -3.57
CA THR A 386 -3.60 -30.15 -4.10
C THR A 386 -3.80 -28.76 -3.49
N LEU A 387 -3.91 -27.77 -4.37
CA LEU A 387 -4.10 -26.36 -4.03
C LEU A 387 -5.30 -25.79 -4.78
N ARG A 388 -5.92 -24.75 -4.21
CA ARG A 388 -6.88 -23.92 -4.93
C ARG A 388 -6.16 -22.77 -5.63
N GLY A 389 -6.52 -22.53 -6.89
CA GLY A 389 -5.95 -21.44 -7.68
C GLY A 389 -6.69 -21.24 -8.99
N ILE A 390 -6.27 -20.20 -9.71
CA ILE A 390 -6.88 -19.71 -10.94
C ILE A 390 -5.83 -19.77 -12.06
N ILE A 391 -6.20 -20.32 -13.21
CA ILE A 391 -5.40 -20.20 -14.44
C ILE A 391 -5.71 -18.85 -15.08
N ILE A 392 -4.67 -18.04 -15.31
CA ILE A 392 -4.77 -16.68 -15.85
C ILE A 392 -4.67 -16.69 -17.37
N ASP A 393 -3.57 -17.23 -17.91
CA ASP A 393 -3.27 -17.24 -19.34
C ASP A 393 -2.30 -18.39 -19.65
N SER A 394 -1.89 -18.50 -20.91
CA SER A 394 -0.90 -19.45 -21.42
C SER A 394 0.23 -18.71 -22.13
N ILE A 395 1.43 -19.28 -22.06
CA ILE A 395 2.61 -18.73 -22.69
C ILE A 395 2.53 -18.96 -24.21
N SER A 396 2.54 -17.87 -24.98
CA SER A 396 2.49 -17.91 -26.45
C SER A 396 3.90 -17.92 -27.06
N GLN A 397 4.77 -17.01 -26.62
CA GLN A 397 6.14 -16.88 -27.08
C GLN A 397 7.11 -16.70 -25.91
N LEU A 398 8.33 -17.21 -26.06
CA LEU A 398 9.41 -17.10 -25.08
C LEU A 398 10.71 -16.68 -25.75
N GLY A 399 11.44 -15.80 -25.08
CA GLY A 399 12.79 -15.39 -25.47
C GLY A 399 13.89 -16.28 -24.91
N LEU A 400 15.12 -15.80 -25.09
CA LEU A 400 16.36 -16.33 -24.53
C LEU A 400 16.33 -16.27 -22.99
N VAL A 401 17.25 -17.01 -22.38
CA VAL A 401 17.51 -16.94 -20.93
C VAL A 401 18.46 -15.77 -20.68
N ALA A 402 18.17 -14.95 -19.66
CA ALA A 402 19.09 -13.89 -19.27
C ALA A 402 20.23 -14.47 -18.41
N GLY A 403 21.47 -14.40 -18.92
CA GLY A 403 22.70 -14.87 -18.25
C GLY A 403 23.02 -16.36 -18.45
N PHE A 404 24.30 -16.73 -18.30
CA PHE A 404 24.82 -18.12 -18.41
C PHE A 404 25.05 -18.79 -17.04
N ASP A 405 25.31 -20.10 -17.08
CA ASP A 405 25.15 -21.14 -16.04
C ASP A 405 26.10 -21.16 -14.84
N ASP A 406 27.12 -20.30 -14.77
CA ASP A 406 28.12 -20.38 -13.69
C ASP A 406 27.81 -19.41 -12.53
N PRO A 407 27.48 -19.89 -11.31
CA PRO A 407 27.13 -19.05 -10.17
C PRO A 407 28.29 -18.23 -9.61
N GLY A 408 29.54 -18.46 -10.05
CA GLY A 408 30.75 -17.95 -9.40
C GLY A 408 31.65 -17.00 -10.22
N HIS A 409 31.36 -16.72 -11.48
CA HIS A 409 32.24 -15.89 -12.33
C HIS A 409 31.72 -14.46 -12.52
N THR A 410 32.68 -13.53 -12.62
CA THR A 410 32.49 -12.12 -13.00
C THR A 410 32.03 -12.02 -14.45
N LEU A 411 31.17 -11.04 -14.75
CA LEU A 411 30.78 -10.67 -16.12
C LEU A 411 32.01 -10.31 -16.96
N GLY A 412 32.55 -11.27 -17.71
CA GLY A 412 33.50 -11.04 -18.78
C GLY A 412 32.86 -10.24 -19.94
N SER A 413 33.69 -9.85 -20.92
CA SER A 413 33.23 -9.21 -22.17
C SER A 413 32.11 -10.01 -22.85
N ASP A 414 32.23 -11.35 -22.83
CA ASP A 414 31.32 -12.28 -23.49
C ASP A 414 29.95 -12.35 -22.79
N GLU A 415 29.90 -12.18 -21.46
CA GLU A 415 28.65 -12.21 -20.70
C GLU A 415 27.82 -10.92 -20.89
N THR A 416 28.49 -9.77 -21.09
CA THR A 416 27.81 -8.51 -21.40
C THR A 416 27.16 -8.57 -22.78
N ALA A 417 27.80 -9.24 -23.75
CA ALA A 417 27.23 -9.50 -25.07
C ALA A 417 25.96 -10.37 -24.98
N ASN A 418 25.98 -11.44 -24.17
CA ASN A 418 24.83 -12.34 -24.00
C ASN A 418 23.59 -11.65 -23.39
N TYR A 419 23.78 -10.79 -22.38
CA TYR A 419 22.67 -9.99 -21.83
C TYR A 419 22.12 -8.98 -22.84
N TYR A 420 22.98 -8.42 -23.69
CA TYR A 420 22.56 -7.51 -24.75
C TYR A 420 21.73 -8.22 -25.82
N GLU A 421 22.13 -9.43 -26.24
CA GLU A 421 21.35 -10.25 -27.16
C GLU A 421 19.97 -10.61 -26.59
N TRP A 422 19.93 -11.02 -25.31
CA TRP A 422 18.69 -11.26 -24.59
C TRP A 422 17.79 -10.02 -24.59
N TYR A 423 18.35 -8.84 -24.28
CA TYR A 423 17.64 -7.57 -24.26
C TYR A 423 17.06 -7.22 -25.65
N LEU A 424 17.86 -7.34 -26.71
CA LEU A 424 17.42 -7.05 -28.07
C LEU A 424 16.28 -7.97 -28.51
N GLN A 425 16.36 -9.25 -28.17
CA GLN A 425 15.28 -10.17 -28.48
C GLN A 425 14.02 -9.86 -27.66
N ALA A 426 14.14 -9.58 -26.36
CA ALA A 426 13.02 -9.16 -25.53
C ALA A 426 12.35 -7.90 -26.08
N LYS A 427 13.13 -6.91 -26.54
CA LYS A 427 12.64 -5.68 -27.16
C LYS A 427 11.90 -5.96 -28.46
N SER A 428 12.46 -6.80 -29.33
CA SER A 428 11.81 -7.21 -30.58
C SER A 428 10.48 -7.93 -30.34
N MET A 429 10.45 -8.86 -29.38
CA MET A 429 9.23 -9.55 -28.97
C MET A 429 8.19 -8.57 -28.42
N PHE A 430 8.59 -7.64 -27.54
CA PHE A 430 7.70 -6.62 -26.99
C PHE A 430 7.10 -5.73 -28.09
N GLN A 431 7.91 -5.26 -29.03
CA GLN A 431 7.50 -4.42 -30.16
C GLN A 431 6.46 -5.10 -31.07
N SER A 432 6.44 -6.44 -31.11
CA SER A 432 5.45 -7.21 -31.87
C SER A 432 4.06 -7.29 -31.21
N THR A 433 3.95 -6.87 -29.95
CA THR A 433 2.69 -6.89 -29.19
C THR A 433 1.88 -5.60 -29.39
N ALA A 434 0.60 -5.60 -29.00
CA ALA A 434 -0.21 -4.38 -28.96
C ALA A 434 0.32 -3.33 -27.97
N LEU A 435 1.18 -3.73 -27.02
CA LEU A 435 1.82 -2.87 -26.04
C LEU A 435 3.16 -2.31 -26.55
N GLY A 436 3.65 -2.72 -27.71
CA GLY A 436 5.01 -2.47 -28.22
C GLY A 436 5.42 -1.00 -28.44
N GLN A 437 4.54 -0.04 -28.15
CA GLN A 437 4.81 1.40 -28.17
C GLN A 437 4.96 2.01 -26.76
N ASP A 438 4.69 1.22 -25.71
CA ASP A 438 4.72 1.65 -24.32
C ASP A 438 6.03 1.21 -23.66
N GLU A 439 7.08 2.00 -23.86
CA GLU A 439 8.41 1.75 -23.28
C GLU A 439 8.37 1.62 -21.74
N GLU A 440 7.34 2.19 -21.07
CA GLU A 440 7.17 2.05 -19.62
C GLU A 440 6.88 0.61 -19.21
N VAL A 441 5.95 -0.04 -19.93
CA VAL A 441 5.63 -1.46 -19.74
C VAL A 441 6.89 -2.30 -19.91
N PHE A 442 7.72 -1.96 -20.89
CA PHE A 442 8.93 -2.72 -21.20
C PHE A 442 9.95 -2.66 -20.06
N TRP A 443 10.42 -1.46 -19.68
CA TRP A 443 11.45 -1.36 -18.63
C TRP A 443 10.94 -1.85 -17.27
N ARG A 444 9.66 -1.60 -16.93
CA ARG A 444 9.07 -2.16 -15.70
C ARG A 444 9.03 -3.68 -15.73
N THR A 445 8.81 -4.30 -16.89
CA THR A 445 8.84 -5.75 -17.02
C THR A 445 10.26 -6.30 -16.83
N LEU A 446 11.27 -5.65 -17.40
CA LEU A 446 12.68 -6.04 -17.23
C LEU A 446 13.14 -5.97 -15.77
N LEU A 447 12.63 -5.00 -15.01
CA LEU A 447 12.89 -4.86 -13.58
C LEU A 447 11.97 -5.70 -12.68
N ALA A 448 11.00 -6.43 -13.26
CA ALA A 448 9.86 -6.99 -12.53
C ALA A 448 9.17 -5.96 -11.60
N ASN A 449 9.17 -4.68 -11.98
CA ASN A 449 8.67 -3.55 -11.21
C ASN A 449 9.37 -3.34 -9.83
N LYS A 450 10.67 -3.64 -9.75
CA LYS A 450 11.56 -3.32 -8.61
C LYS A 450 12.36 -2.04 -8.86
N VAL A 451 12.73 -1.34 -7.78
CA VAL A 451 13.60 -0.16 -7.79
C VAL A 451 14.49 -0.19 -6.54
N ASN A 452 15.83 -0.09 -6.68
CA ASN A 452 16.80 -0.08 -5.57
C ASN A 452 16.71 -1.31 -4.64
N ASN A 453 16.40 -2.49 -5.18
CA ASN A 453 16.21 -3.71 -4.39
C ASN A 453 15.05 -3.66 -3.36
N GLU A 454 14.25 -2.59 -3.36
CA GLU A 454 13.00 -2.47 -2.63
C GLU A 454 11.83 -2.73 -3.60
N ASN A 455 10.77 -3.36 -3.10
CA ASN A 455 9.52 -3.36 -3.86
C ASN A 455 9.03 -1.91 -3.90
N VAL A 456 8.45 -1.49 -5.03
CA VAL A 456 7.61 -0.27 -5.05
C VAL A 456 6.31 -0.61 -4.29
N LEU A 457 6.42 -0.82 -2.98
CA LEU A 457 5.33 -1.03 -2.04
C LEU A 457 5.04 0.31 -1.36
N SER A 458 4.59 1.27 -2.16
CA SER A 458 3.59 2.22 -1.74
C SER A 458 3.15 3.02 -2.97
N ASP A 459 1.85 3.21 -3.12
CA ASP A 459 1.30 4.28 -3.96
C ASP A 459 1.75 5.69 -3.47
N GLU A 460 2.62 5.80 -2.45
CA GLU A 460 2.97 7.05 -1.77
C GLU A 460 4.24 7.72 -2.34
N GLU A 461 5.05 7.02 -3.15
CA GLU A 461 6.32 7.55 -3.72
C GLU A 461 6.38 7.60 -5.28
N GLU A 462 5.25 7.73 -5.96
CA GLU A 462 5.18 7.72 -7.44
C GLU A 462 5.61 9.02 -8.15
N ALA A 463 5.98 10.09 -7.44
CA ALA A 463 6.16 11.41 -8.09
C ALA A 463 7.57 11.70 -8.65
N ALA A 464 8.57 10.85 -8.40
CA ALA A 464 9.97 11.06 -8.81
C ALA A 464 10.65 9.91 -9.62
N PRO A 465 10.21 8.63 -9.58
CA PRO A 465 10.91 7.54 -10.29
C PRO A 465 10.82 7.65 -11.82
N ASP A 466 9.66 8.00 -12.38
CA ASP A 466 9.38 7.81 -13.82
C ASP A 466 10.33 8.59 -14.75
N GLN A 467 10.70 9.83 -14.38
CA GLN A 467 11.61 10.64 -15.20
C GLN A 467 13.07 10.17 -15.07
N LYS A 468 13.48 9.80 -13.85
CA LYS A 468 14.82 9.30 -13.54
C LYS A 468 15.08 7.95 -14.22
N TYR A 469 14.11 7.04 -14.24
CA TYR A 469 14.24 5.75 -14.91
C TYR A 469 14.13 5.83 -16.44
N ALA A 470 13.33 6.76 -16.98
CA ALA A 470 13.34 7.03 -18.41
C ALA A 470 14.66 7.64 -18.89
N GLU A 471 15.31 8.47 -18.06
CA GLU A 471 16.69 8.94 -18.29
C GLU A 471 17.68 7.78 -18.22
N PHE A 472 17.58 6.92 -17.20
CA PHE A 472 18.44 5.74 -17.05
C PHE A 472 18.32 4.73 -18.20
N LEU A 473 17.10 4.50 -18.71
CA LEU A 473 16.88 3.62 -19.85
C LEU A 473 17.55 4.18 -21.11
N ARG A 474 17.43 5.51 -21.35
CA ARG A 474 18.09 6.17 -22.49
C ARG A 474 19.61 6.10 -22.38
N ASP A 475 20.14 6.34 -21.18
CA ASP A 475 21.59 6.27 -20.92
C ASP A 475 22.09 4.83 -21.07
N PHE A 476 21.34 3.85 -20.54
CA PHE A 476 21.63 2.42 -20.70
C PHE A 476 21.64 1.98 -22.16
N GLU A 477 20.63 2.36 -22.96
CA GLU A 477 20.59 2.04 -24.39
C GLU A 477 21.75 2.67 -25.15
N SER A 478 22.08 3.94 -24.87
CA SER A 478 23.22 4.64 -25.45
C SER A 478 24.54 3.95 -25.10
N ILE A 479 24.73 3.58 -23.84
CA ILE A 479 25.93 2.89 -23.35
C ILE A 479 26.05 1.49 -23.96
N MET A 480 24.98 0.69 -23.94
CA MET A 480 25.00 -0.70 -24.45
C MET A 480 25.17 -0.76 -25.97
N ALA A 481 24.53 0.14 -26.72
CA ALA A 481 24.73 0.23 -28.17
C ALA A 481 26.19 0.56 -28.52
N ARG A 482 26.84 1.43 -27.76
CA ARG A 482 28.25 1.80 -27.96
C ARG A 482 29.19 0.68 -27.52
N ILE A 483 28.96 0.06 -26.36
CA ILE A 483 29.75 -1.08 -25.88
C ILE A 483 29.70 -2.24 -26.89
N SER A 484 28.56 -2.50 -27.52
CA SER A 484 28.44 -3.55 -28.55
C SER A 484 29.28 -3.30 -29.81
N THR A 485 29.81 -2.09 -29.99
CA THR A 485 30.64 -1.69 -31.14
C THR A 485 32.13 -1.52 -30.80
N VAL A 486 32.50 -1.55 -29.52
CA VAL A 486 33.87 -1.33 -29.05
C VAL A 486 34.55 -2.68 -28.85
N THR A 487 35.69 -2.90 -29.51
CA THR A 487 36.51 -4.11 -29.34
C THR A 487 37.57 -3.99 -28.24
N ASP A 488 37.85 -2.77 -27.76
CA ASP A 488 38.84 -2.48 -26.72
C ASP A 488 38.19 -2.38 -25.33
N VAL A 489 38.61 -3.27 -24.44
CA VAL A 489 38.13 -3.38 -23.06
C VAL A 489 38.41 -2.11 -22.24
N GLU A 490 39.54 -1.44 -22.45
CA GLU A 490 39.92 -0.23 -21.68
C GLU A 490 39.11 1.01 -22.10
N GLU A 491 38.75 1.08 -23.39
CA GLU A 491 37.89 2.14 -23.89
C GLU A 491 36.43 1.96 -23.41
N ALA A 492 35.94 0.72 -23.38
CA ALA A 492 34.63 0.39 -22.80
C ALA A 492 34.57 0.73 -21.29
N LYS A 493 35.66 0.51 -20.54
CA LYS A 493 35.76 0.85 -19.11
C LYS A 493 35.61 2.36 -18.84
N LYS A 494 36.25 3.22 -19.65
CA LYS A 494 36.14 4.69 -19.48
C LYS A 494 34.70 5.20 -19.58
N PHE A 495 33.85 4.56 -20.39
CA PHE A 495 32.45 4.93 -20.52
C PHE A 495 31.59 4.49 -19.33
N LEU A 496 31.89 3.32 -18.75
CA LEU A 496 31.18 2.82 -17.56
C LEU A 496 31.46 3.66 -16.31
N LEU A 497 32.64 4.28 -16.22
CA LEU A 497 33.12 5.05 -15.07
C LEU A 497 32.74 6.54 -15.09
N ALA A 498 32.11 7.04 -16.17
CA ALA A 498 31.66 8.43 -16.23
C ALA A 498 30.48 8.67 -15.25
N PRO A 499 30.31 9.88 -14.70
CA PRO A 499 29.19 10.21 -13.80
C PRO A 499 27.80 9.91 -14.38
N GLU A 500 27.64 10.09 -15.70
CA GLU A 500 26.43 9.70 -16.44
C GLU A 500 26.26 8.16 -16.49
N GLY A 501 27.36 7.40 -16.48
CA GLY A 501 27.40 5.94 -16.46
C GLY A 501 27.06 5.30 -15.11
N MET A 502 27.36 5.97 -13.99
CA MET A 502 27.04 5.47 -12.64
C MET A 502 25.53 5.21 -12.44
N ASN A 503 24.70 6.04 -13.06
CA ASN A 503 23.24 5.93 -13.03
C ASN A 503 22.72 4.73 -13.85
N ALA A 504 23.28 4.51 -15.04
CA ALA A 504 23.01 3.32 -15.85
C ALA A 504 23.48 2.03 -15.16
N MET A 505 24.53 2.11 -14.34
CA MET A 505 25.03 0.97 -13.55
C MET A 505 24.03 0.50 -12.50
N ALA A 506 23.31 1.42 -11.85
CA ALA A 506 22.25 1.09 -10.89
C ALA A 506 21.07 0.39 -11.59
N PHE A 507 20.59 0.92 -12.72
CA PHE A 507 19.55 0.27 -13.53
C PHE A 507 19.99 -1.12 -14.02
N ARG A 508 21.23 -1.25 -14.51
CA ARG A 508 21.82 -2.53 -14.90
C ARG A 508 21.80 -3.53 -13.75
N ALA A 509 22.19 -3.11 -12.55
CA ALA A 509 22.20 -3.98 -11.37
C ALA A 509 20.79 -4.49 -11.02
N ASP A 510 19.78 -3.61 -11.03
CA ASP A 510 18.38 -3.98 -10.78
C ASP A 510 17.82 -4.89 -11.88
N MET A 511 18.11 -4.60 -13.15
CA MET A 511 17.70 -5.43 -14.29
C MET A 511 18.32 -6.82 -14.22
N ILE A 512 19.63 -6.93 -14.00
CA ILE A 512 20.30 -8.21 -13.84
C ILE A 512 19.71 -8.96 -12.64
N SER A 513 19.48 -8.26 -11.52
CA SER A 513 18.87 -8.84 -10.32
C SER A 513 17.47 -9.41 -10.59
N ALA A 514 16.64 -8.76 -11.40
CA ALA A 514 15.29 -9.19 -11.71
C ALA A 514 15.21 -10.27 -12.81
N SER A 515 16.07 -10.18 -13.82
CA SER A 515 16.01 -11.00 -15.05
C SER A 515 16.88 -12.26 -15.02
N ARG A 516 17.88 -12.35 -14.12
CA ARG A 516 18.81 -13.50 -14.05
C ARG A 516 18.09 -14.84 -14.02
N SER A 517 18.48 -15.74 -14.93
CA SER A 517 17.91 -17.08 -15.11
C SER A 517 16.39 -17.06 -15.37
N ARG A 518 15.90 -16.02 -16.05
CA ARG A 518 14.52 -15.87 -16.53
C ARG A 518 14.49 -15.59 -18.03
N ARG A 519 13.32 -15.80 -18.62
CA ARG A 519 13.01 -15.55 -20.04
C ARG A 519 11.94 -14.47 -20.15
N PHE A 520 12.12 -13.52 -21.04
CA PHE A 520 11.02 -12.63 -21.43
C PHE A 520 9.94 -13.42 -22.18
N CYS A 521 8.67 -13.14 -21.95
CA CYS A 521 7.57 -13.83 -22.62
C CYS A 521 6.48 -12.89 -23.13
N VAL A 522 5.76 -13.37 -24.14
CA VAL A 522 4.48 -12.83 -24.58
C VAL A 522 3.41 -13.91 -24.34
N LEU A 523 2.33 -13.53 -23.69
CA LEU A 523 1.20 -14.41 -23.37
C LEU A 523 0.17 -14.41 -24.50
N HIS A 524 -0.74 -15.38 -24.49
CA HIS A 524 -1.73 -15.53 -25.57
C HIS A 524 -2.68 -14.32 -25.67
N GLU A 525 -3.02 -13.66 -24.56
CA GLU A 525 -3.83 -12.43 -24.58
C GLU A 525 -3.02 -11.16 -24.91
N GLY A 526 -1.71 -11.26 -25.13
CA GLY A 526 -0.83 -10.16 -25.52
C GLY A 526 -0.14 -9.44 -24.36
N SER A 527 -0.38 -9.86 -23.11
CA SER A 527 0.38 -9.43 -21.93
C SER A 527 1.83 -9.92 -21.97
N VAL A 528 2.71 -9.28 -21.22
CA VAL A 528 4.15 -9.60 -21.19
C VAL A 528 4.65 -9.86 -19.77
N GLY A 529 5.76 -10.60 -19.65
CA GLY A 529 6.27 -11.02 -18.36
C GLY A 529 7.66 -11.64 -18.38
N LEU A 530 8.12 -12.05 -17.19
CA LEU A 530 9.35 -12.80 -16.97
C LEU A 530 9.01 -14.19 -16.43
N MET A 531 9.46 -15.21 -17.15
CA MET A 531 9.17 -16.62 -16.89
C MET A 531 10.42 -17.36 -16.39
N PRO A 532 10.27 -18.42 -15.58
CA PRO A 532 11.39 -19.26 -15.19
C PRO A 532 12.06 -19.88 -16.42
N GLU A 533 13.36 -20.12 -16.34
CA GLU A 533 14.20 -20.66 -17.41
C GLU A 533 13.62 -21.90 -18.12
N ARG A 534 13.02 -22.82 -17.37
CA ARG A 534 12.46 -24.09 -17.86
C ARG A 534 11.05 -23.98 -18.44
N ALA A 535 10.47 -22.79 -18.49
CA ALA A 535 9.17 -22.54 -19.10
C ALA A 535 9.20 -22.81 -20.61
N ARG A 536 8.08 -23.25 -21.17
CA ARG A 536 7.90 -23.57 -22.59
C ARG A 536 6.61 -22.97 -23.14
N PRO A 537 6.51 -22.71 -24.46
CA PRO A 537 5.24 -22.32 -25.06
C PRO A 537 4.15 -23.37 -24.77
N GLY A 538 2.96 -22.91 -24.41
CA GLY A 538 1.84 -23.75 -23.98
C GLY A 538 1.79 -24.05 -22.47
N ASP A 539 2.83 -23.74 -21.71
CA ASP A 539 2.74 -23.75 -20.24
C ASP A 539 1.72 -22.68 -19.77
N LEU A 540 1.06 -22.95 -18.65
CA LEU A 540 -0.02 -22.13 -18.12
C LEU A 540 0.49 -21.25 -16.96
N ILE A 541 -0.14 -20.10 -16.77
CA ILE A 541 0.14 -19.20 -15.66
C ILE A 541 -1.00 -19.32 -14.65
N ALA A 542 -0.65 -19.54 -13.39
CA ALA A 542 -1.60 -19.73 -12.31
C ALA A 542 -1.34 -18.79 -11.13
N ALA A 543 -2.42 -18.28 -10.57
CA ALA A 543 -2.48 -17.64 -9.26
C ALA A 543 -2.97 -18.65 -8.23
N PHE A 544 -2.15 -19.01 -7.25
CA PHE A 544 -2.60 -19.80 -6.10
C PHE A 544 -3.11 -18.87 -5.01
N LEU A 545 -4.15 -19.29 -4.30
CA LEU A 545 -4.68 -18.49 -3.20
C LEU A 545 -3.64 -18.33 -2.09
N GLY A 546 -3.54 -17.13 -1.52
CA GLY A 546 -2.62 -16.80 -0.44
C GLY A 546 -1.18 -16.49 -0.90
N THR A 547 -0.87 -16.60 -2.19
CA THR A 547 0.50 -16.35 -2.69
C THR A 547 0.77 -14.90 -3.04
N MET A 548 2.06 -14.55 -2.98
CA MET A 548 2.57 -13.21 -3.27
C MET A 548 3.23 -13.09 -4.65
N VAL A 549 3.08 -14.12 -5.50
CA VAL A 549 3.58 -14.17 -6.88
C VAL A 549 2.74 -15.14 -7.71
N LEU A 550 2.86 -15.04 -9.03
CA LEU A 550 2.29 -15.99 -9.99
C LEU A 550 3.24 -17.17 -10.21
N PHE A 551 2.70 -18.28 -10.71
CA PHE A 551 3.44 -19.49 -10.99
C PHE A 551 3.19 -20.00 -12.39
N VAL A 552 4.22 -20.57 -13.01
CA VAL A 552 4.07 -21.33 -14.25
C VAL A 552 3.82 -22.79 -13.91
N ILE A 553 2.76 -23.37 -14.48
CA ILE A 553 2.39 -24.77 -14.32
C ILE A 553 2.28 -25.46 -15.69
N ARG A 554 2.65 -26.74 -15.74
CA ARG A 554 2.61 -27.56 -16.97
C ARG A 554 1.71 -28.77 -16.78
N PRO A 555 0.71 -29.01 -17.66
CA PRO A 555 -0.12 -30.22 -17.58
C PRO A 555 0.71 -31.50 -17.68
N VAL A 556 0.41 -32.49 -16.83
CA VAL A 556 0.95 -33.85 -16.96
C VAL A 556 0.20 -34.59 -18.08
N PRO A 557 0.88 -35.12 -19.12
CA PRO A 557 0.24 -35.93 -20.14
C PRO A 557 -0.37 -37.21 -19.55
N ASP A 558 -1.56 -37.60 -20.02
CA ASP A 558 -2.21 -38.89 -19.74
C ASP A 558 -2.45 -39.23 -18.25
N ALA A 559 -2.70 -38.25 -17.39
CA ALA A 559 -3.01 -38.49 -15.98
C ALA A 559 -4.30 -39.34 -15.82
N PRO A 560 -4.23 -40.57 -15.27
CA PRO A 560 -5.41 -41.41 -15.08
C PRO A 560 -6.22 -40.89 -13.87
N GLY A 561 -7.41 -40.34 -14.11
CA GLY A 561 -8.33 -39.88 -13.04
C GLY A 561 -9.21 -38.70 -13.44
N ALA A 562 -10.13 -38.30 -12.54
CA ALA A 562 -11.10 -37.23 -12.77
C ALA A 562 -10.54 -35.80 -12.61
N ALA A 563 -9.27 -35.62 -12.20
CA ALA A 563 -8.64 -34.33 -11.97
C ALA A 563 -7.31 -34.21 -12.73
N GLN A 564 -7.16 -33.13 -13.52
CA GLN A 564 -5.95 -32.83 -14.28
C GLN A 564 -4.78 -32.50 -13.33
N LYS A 565 -3.65 -33.20 -13.50
CA LYS A 565 -2.41 -32.96 -12.72
C LYS A 565 -1.49 -32.00 -13.46
N TYR A 566 -0.65 -31.28 -12.71
CA TYR A 566 0.30 -30.31 -13.23
C TYR A 566 1.66 -30.41 -12.53
N TYR A 567 2.74 -30.20 -13.27
CA TYR A 567 4.04 -29.89 -12.71
C TYR A 567 4.16 -28.38 -12.43
N LEU A 568 4.76 -28.04 -11.29
CA LEU A 568 5.13 -26.66 -10.97
C LEU A 568 6.49 -26.34 -11.61
N ILE A 569 6.55 -25.33 -12.47
CA ILE A 569 7.78 -24.92 -13.16
C ILE A 569 8.56 -23.88 -12.35
N GLY A 570 7.87 -22.94 -11.72
CA GLY A 570 8.47 -21.93 -10.83
C GLY A 570 7.70 -20.60 -10.82
N GLU A 571 8.14 -19.66 -9.97
CA GLU A 571 7.54 -18.32 -9.88
C GLU A 571 7.78 -17.48 -11.15
N CYS A 572 6.79 -16.66 -11.52
CA CYS A 572 6.86 -15.74 -12.65
C CYS A 572 6.31 -14.35 -12.31
N TYR A 573 6.64 -13.39 -13.18
CA TYR A 573 6.10 -12.03 -13.14
C TYR A 573 5.33 -11.79 -14.44
N VAL A 574 4.11 -11.27 -14.32
CA VAL A 574 3.30 -10.81 -15.47
C VAL A 574 2.91 -9.37 -15.22
N HIS A 575 3.25 -8.50 -16.15
CA HIS A 575 2.90 -7.09 -16.04
C HIS A 575 1.37 -6.93 -16.04
N ASN A 576 0.82 -6.14 -15.12
CA ASN A 576 -0.63 -5.95 -14.90
C ASN A 576 -1.40 -7.23 -14.50
N SER A 577 -0.76 -8.21 -13.85
CA SER A 577 -1.46 -9.32 -13.19
C SER A 577 -0.91 -9.60 -11.78
N MET A 578 -0.25 -8.61 -11.20
CA MET A 578 0.33 -8.62 -9.85
C MET A 578 -0.45 -7.62 -8.97
N ASN A 579 -0.31 -7.67 -7.64
CA ASN A 579 -0.91 -6.71 -6.68
C ASN A 579 -2.45 -6.74 -6.59
N GLY A 580 -3.05 -7.92 -6.45
CA GLY A 580 -4.47 -8.11 -6.13
C GLY A 580 -5.40 -7.88 -7.32
N GLN A 581 -4.86 -7.86 -8.54
CA GLN A 581 -5.63 -7.69 -9.77
C GLN A 581 -6.34 -8.98 -10.22
N VAL A 582 -6.05 -10.11 -9.56
CA VAL A 582 -6.62 -11.44 -9.82
C VAL A 582 -7.45 -11.85 -8.61
N ASP A 583 -8.74 -11.52 -8.60
CA ASP A 583 -9.65 -11.83 -7.48
C ASP A 583 -10.52 -13.07 -7.73
N GLU A 584 -10.67 -13.88 -6.68
CA GLU A 584 -11.45 -15.12 -6.60
C GLU A 584 -12.93 -14.92 -6.99
N LEU A 585 -13.52 -13.79 -6.57
CA LEU A 585 -14.90 -13.39 -6.85
C LEU A 585 -15.20 -13.14 -8.34
N GLY A 586 -14.22 -12.69 -9.12
CA GLY A 586 -14.41 -12.42 -10.56
C GLY A 586 -14.65 -13.68 -11.39
N LEU A 587 -14.18 -14.84 -10.90
CA LEU A 587 -14.23 -16.13 -11.58
C LEU A 587 -15.18 -17.12 -10.90
N GLU A 588 -15.29 -17.11 -9.55
CA GLU A 588 -16.35 -17.83 -8.84
C GLU A 588 -17.73 -17.35 -9.26
N MET A 589 -17.91 -16.06 -9.55
CA MET A 589 -19.18 -15.55 -10.06
C MET A 589 -19.46 -16.04 -11.50
N ARG A 590 -18.43 -16.27 -12.34
CA ARG A 590 -18.60 -16.91 -13.65
C ARG A 590 -19.02 -18.38 -13.52
N ASP A 591 -18.47 -19.11 -12.55
CA ASP A 591 -18.84 -20.51 -12.30
C ASP A 591 -20.19 -20.65 -11.57
N MET A 592 -20.53 -19.71 -10.67
CA MET A 592 -21.83 -19.64 -10.02
C MET A 592 -22.93 -19.27 -11.01
N LEU A 593 -22.68 -18.31 -11.91
CA LEU A 593 -23.59 -17.97 -13.02
C LEU A 593 -23.74 -19.13 -14.00
N TRP A 594 -22.69 -19.93 -14.22
CA TRP A 594 -22.78 -21.17 -14.98
C TRP A 594 -23.67 -22.22 -14.31
N ARG A 595 -23.50 -22.46 -13.00
CA ARG A 595 -24.33 -23.40 -12.23
C ARG A 595 -25.78 -22.94 -12.07
N TYR A 596 -26.02 -21.64 -11.95
CA TYR A 596 -27.36 -21.03 -11.88
C TYR A 596 -28.06 -21.07 -13.24
N ALA A 597 -27.34 -20.75 -14.32
CA ALA A 597 -27.85 -20.88 -15.69
C ALA A 597 -28.21 -22.33 -16.01
N MET A 598 -27.37 -23.31 -15.63
CA MET A 598 -27.63 -24.74 -15.88
C MET A 598 -28.80 -25.30 -15.05
N ARG A 599 -29.04 -24.79 -13.83
CA ARG A 599 -30.22 -25.17 -13.02
C ARG A 599 -31.53 -24.62 -13.60
N HIS A 600 -31.53 -23.40 -14.13
CA HIS A 600 -32.74 -22.78 -14.68
C HIS A 600 -32.94 -23.02 -16.19
N TYR A 601 -31.95 -23.52 -16.92
CA TYR A 601 -32.11 -23.97 -18.32
C TYR A 601 -32.97 -25.24 -18.43
N ALA A 602 -33.03 -26.06 -17.38
CA ALA A 602 -33.88 -27.25 -17.32
C ALA A 602 -35.37 -26.94 -17.10
N GLU A 603 -35.71 -25.70 -16.72
CA GLU A 603 -37.07 -25.31 -16.31
C GLU A 603 -37.75 -24.30 -17.25
N MET A 604 -37.09 -23.85 -18.34
CA MET A 604 -37.71 -22.95 -19.30
C MET A 604 -38.49 -23.69 -20.41
N PRO A 605 -39.76 -23.34 -20.68
CA PRO A 605 -40.56 -23.95 -21.73
C PRO A 605 -40.05 -23.50 -23.12
N GLY A 606 -39.67 -24.48 -23.95
CA GLY A 606 -39.16 -24.23 -25.30
C GLY A 606 -40.15 -23.49 -26.22
N PRO A 607 -39.66 -22.74 -27.24
CA PRO A 607 -40.51 -21.95 -28.11
C PRO A 607 -41.36 -22.84 -29.03
N ARG A 608 -42.68 -22.56 -29.01
CA ARG A 608 -43.72 -23.18 -29.85
C ARG A 608 -43.36 -23.10 -31.34
N GLN A 609 -43.28 -24.26 -31.99
CA GLN A 609 -43.30 -24.39 -33.44
C GLN A 609 -44.62 -23.82 -34.00
N LYS A 610 -44.54 -22.88 -34.95
CA LYS A 610 -45.66 -22.59 -35.86
C LYS A 610 -45.66 -23.63 -36.96
N GLU A 611 -46.59 -24.58 -36.85
CA GLU A 611 -47.02 -25.43 -37.96
C GLU A 611 -47.53 -24.54 -39.11
N THR A 612 -46.88 -24.62 -40.28
CA THR A 612 -47.52 -24.24 -41.54
C THR A 612 -48.04 -25.50 -42.24
N LYS A 613 -49.35 -25.47 -42.50
CA LYS A 613 -50.10 -26.47 -43.25
C LYS A 613 -49.56 -26.61 -44.68
N LYS A 614 -48.58 -27.50 -44.90
CA LYS A 614 -48.27 -28.12 -46.20
C LYS A 614 -47.44 -29.37 -45.92
N GLY A 615 -48.09 -30.53 -45.85
CA GLY A 615 -47.37 -31.80 -45.67
C GLY A 615 -48.19 -33.00 -45.20
N LYS A 616 -49.42 -32.81 -44.69
CA LYS A 616 -50.39 -33.92 -44.56
C LYS A 616 -51.11 -34.15 -45.88
N LYS A 617 -50.39 -34.67 -46.88
CA LYS A 617 -50.95 -35.43 -48.01
C LYS A 617 -49.81 -36.03 -48.85
N LEU A 618 -49.19 -37.07 -48.30
CA LEU A 618 -48.52 -38.18 -49.01
C LEU A 618 -48.09 -39.14 -47.89
N LEU A 619 -49.02 -40.01 -47.48
CA LEU A 619 -48.94 -41.46 -47.74
C LEU A 619 -47.80 -42.08 -46.91
N ALA A 620 -48.09 -42.60 -45.71
CA ALA A 620 -48.61 -43.96 -45.56
C ALA A 620 -48.02 -44.91 -46.62
N LYS A 621 -46.77 -45.33 -46.41
CA LYS A 621 -46.27 -46.67 -46.77
C LYS A 621 -44.86 -46.88 -46.21
N SER A 622 -44.69 -48.08 -45.68
CA SER A 622 -43.42 -48.79 -45.50
C SER A 622 -42.60 -48.48 -44.24
N ARG A 623 -42.98 -49.17 -43.16
CA ARG A 623 -42.00 -49.98 -42.41
C ARG A 623 -41.61 -51.18 -43.29
N ALA A 624 -40.31 -51.40 -43.48
CA ALA A 624 -39.59 -52.68 -43.61
C ALA A 624 -38.61 -52.76 -44.80
N GLN A 625 -37.51 -53.48 -44.53
CA GLN A 625 -36.48 -54.05 -45.45
C GLN A 625 -35.33 -53.11 -45.86
N LYS A 626 -34.10 -53.43 -45.42
CA LYS A 626 -33.04 -54.29 -46.02
C LYS A 626 -31.98 -53.37 -46.66
N ALA A 627 -30.76 -53.35 -46.15
CA ALA A 627 -29.63 -54.23 -46.49
C ALA A 627 -28.90 -53.81 -47.78
N ASP A 628 -27.60 -53.58 -47.59
CA ASP A 628 -26.48 -53.88 -48.49
C ASP A 628 -26.06 -52.98 -49.67
N GLU A 629 -24.72 -52.95 -49.79
CA GLU A 629 -23.86 -52.81 -50.99
C GLU A 629 -23.81 -51.48 -51.77
N ARG A 630 -22.66 -50.78 -51.80
CA ARG A 630 -21.37 -51.00 -52.52
C ARG A 630 -21.38 -50.51 -53.98
N SER A 631 -20.39 -49.65 -54.27
CA SER A 631 -19.64 -49.52 -55.56
C SER A 631 -20.44 -48.98 -56.76
N LYS A 632 -19.91 -48.27 -57.77
CA LYS A 632 -18.59 -47.76 -58.17
C LYS A 632 -18.85 -47.01 -59.51
N SER A 633 -18.02 -46.00 -59.78
CA SER A 633 -17.59 -45.53 -61.13
C SER A 633 -18.66 -44.85 -62.02
N GLN A 634 -18.39 -43.92 -62.97
CA GLN A 634 -17.22 -43.66 -63.81
C GLN A 634 -17.43 -42.34 -64.62
N GLN A 635 -16.34 -41.54 -64.81
CA GLN A 635 -15.91 -40.79 -66.03
C GLN A 635 -16.81 -39.69 -66.69
N ILE A 636 -16.38 -38.56 -67.29
CA ILE A 636 -15.12 -37.89 -67.76
C ILE A 636 -15.39 -36.37 -67.96
N GLY A 637 -14.38 -35.50 -67.75
CA GLY A 637 -14.17 -34.32 -68.62
C GLY A 637 -13.61 -32.99 -68.07
N LEU A 638 -12.28 -32.88 -68.02
CA LEU A 638 -11.37 -31.73 -68.29
C LEU A 638 -11.82 -30.24 -68.14
N MET A 639 -11.28 -29.53 -67.13
CA MET A 639 -10.29 -28.41 -67.21
C MET A 639 -10.35 -27.49 -65.96
N ALA A 640 -9.18 -27.15 -65.42
CA ALA A 640 -8.91 -26.30 -64.25
C ALA A 640 -8.02 -25.10 -64.70
N PRO A 641 -7.74 -24.04 -63.90
CA PRO A 641 -7.84 -23.96 -62.44
C PRO A 641 -8.42 -22.65 -61.85
N HIS A 642 -8.97 -22.72 -60.63
CA HIS A 642 -8.55 -21.87 -59.49
C HIS A 642 -9.29 -22.32 -58.21
N ARG A 643 -8.51 -22.54 -57.14
CA ARG A 643 -8.86 -23.29 -55.93
C ARG A 643 -9.95 -22.63 -55.07
N HIS A 644 -11.08 -23.32 -54.90
CA HIS A 644 -11.96 -23.16 -53.74
C HIS A 644 -11.44 -24.02 -52.56
N LYS A 645 -11.36 -23.43 -51.36
CA LYS A 645 -11.47 -24.19 -50.10
C LYS A 645 -12.87 -23.96 -49.51
N ARG A 646 -13.77 -24.93 -49.69
CA ARG A 646 -15.00 -25.04 -48.88
C ARG A 646 -14.69 -25.89 -47.64
N ARG A 647 -15.00 -25.30 -46.50
CA ARG A 647 -15.20 -25.90 -45.17
C ARG A 647 -16.11 -27.13 -45.23
N ILE A 648 -15.85 -28.16 -44.40
CA ILE A 648 -16.62 -28.63 -43.22
C ILE A 648 -15.65 -29.53 -42.36
N PRO A 649 -15.95 -29.95 -41.12
CA PRO A 649 -15.92 -29.25 -39.82
C PRO A 649 -14.80 -29.75 -38.89
N ALA A 650 -14.26 -28.88 -38.04
CA ALA A 650 -13.58 -29.30 -36.82
C ALA A 650 -14.49 -28.95 -35.62
N GLN A 651 -14.96 -29.98 -34.93
CA GLN A 651 -15.42 -29.87 -33.56
C GLN A 651 -14.28 -29.29 -32.71
N LYS A 652 -14.49 -28.08 -32.20
CA LYS A 652 -13.76 -27.54 -31.05
C LYS A 652 -14.81 -26.96 -30.12
N GLY A 653 -14.88 -27.51 -28.91
CA GLY A 653 -15.56 -26.88 -27.78
C GLY A 653 -14.93 -25.52 -27.53
N ARG A 654 -15.53 -24.49 -28.12
CA ARG A 654 -15.39 -23.10 -27.69
C ARG A 654 -16.38 -22.89 -26.56
N SER A 655 -15.93 -22.43 -25.40
CA SER A 655 -16.77 -21.60 -24.54
C SER A 655 -17.04 -20.30 -25.31
N ASP A 656 -18.17 -20.25 -26.00
CA ASP A 656 -18.62 -19.11 -26.79
C ASP A 656 -19.10 -17.98 -25.84
N PRO A 657 -18.69 -16.71 -25.98
CA PRO A 657 -19.19 -15.57 -25.17
C PRO A 657 -20.68 -15.22 -25.39
N GLN A 658 -21.46 -16.10 -26.02
CA GLN A 658 -22.78 -15.80 -26.59
C GLN A 658 -23.95 -15.80 -25.60
N TYR A 659 -23.77 -16.11 -24.33
CA TYR A 659 -24.90 -16.21 -23.39
C TYR A 659 -25.28 -14.88 -22.74
N TRP A 660 -24.29 -14.04 -22.39
CA TRP A 660 -24.55 -12.70 -21.86
C TRP A 660 -25.28 -11.81 -22.87
N THR A 661 -24.91 -11.91 -24.15
CA THR A 661 -25.54 -11.16 -25.25
C THR A 661 -26.93 -11.67 -25.65
N ARG A 662 -27.42 -12.75 -25.04
CA ARG A 662 -28.78 -13.29 -25.22
C ARG A 662 -29.75 -12.87 -24.11
N LEU A 663 -29.24 -12.32 -23.01
CA LEU A 663 -30.10 -11.78 -21.95
C LEU A 663 -30.73 -10.46 -22.43
N PRO A 664 -32.03 -10.22 -22.13
CA PRO A 664 -32.63 -8.90 -22.31
C PRO A 664 -31.84 -7.83 -21.54
N ALA A 665 -31.69 -6.65 -22.13
CA ALA A 665 -30.90 -5.56 -21.55
C ALA A 665 -31.37 -5.20 -20.12
N GLU A 666 -32.67 -5.32 -19.84
CA GLU A 666 -33.23 -5.08 -18.50
C GLU A 666 -32.70 -6.07 -17.47
N ILE A 667 -32.62 -7.36 -17.82
CA ILE A 667 -32.12 -8.42 -16.92
C ILE A 667 -30.60 -8.27 -16.72
N SER A 668 -29.87 -7.98 -17.79
CA SER A 668 -28.43 -7.70 -17.71
C SER A 668 -28.14 -6.50 -16.80
N LEU A 669 -28.90 -5.41 -16.93
CA LEU A 669 -28.78 -4.23 -16.07
C LEU A 669 -29.16 -4.52 -14.62
N MET A 670 -30.24 -5.29 -14.38
CA MET A 670 -30.60 -5.71 -13.02
C MET A 670 -29.49 -6.55 -12.36
N ILE A 671 -28.87 -7.47 -13.10
CA ILE A 671 -27.74 -8.27 -12.60
C ILE A 671 -26.55 -7.37 -12.28
N LEU A 672 -26.20 -6.45 -13.19
CA LEU A 672 -25.13 -5.49 -13.00
C LEU A 672 -25.37 -4.59 -11.79
N ASP A 673 -26.61 -4.11 -11.61
CA ASP A 673 -26.99 -3.28 -10.48
C ASP A 673 -26.95 -4.07 -9.18
N MET A 674 -27.44 -5.32 -9.17
CA MET A 674 -27.31 -6.21 -8.00
C MET A 674 -25.85 -6.42 -7.63
N VAL A 675 -24.97 -6.81 -8.57
CA VAL A 675 -23.52 -7.01 -8.31
C VAL A 675 -22.86 -5.72 -7.81
N ALA A 676 -23.26 -4.58 -8.37
CA ALA A 676 -22.73 -3.29 -7.96
C ALA A 676 -23.31 -2.80 -6.61
N GLU A 677 -24.41 -3.38 -6.13
CA GLU A 677 -25.05 -3.15 -4.83
C GLU A 677 -24.70 -4.22 -3.78
N ASP A 678 -24.25 -5.41 -4.18
CA ASP A 678 -23.93 -6.56 -3.31
C ASP A 678 -22.58 -6.44 -2.59
N TYR A 679 -22.07 -5.22 -2.48
CA TYR A 679 -20.92 -4.85 -1.65
C TYR A 679 -21.21 -4.91 -0.13
N ARG A 680 -22.33 -5.53 0.25
CA ARG A 680 -22.88 -5.59 1.60
C ARG A 680 -22.22 -6.65 2.49
N PHE A 681 -21.25 -7.42 1.98
CA PHE A 681 -20.50 -8.42 2.75
C PHE A 681 -18.98 -8.25 2.61
N GLN A 682 -18.45 -7.16 3.18
CA GLN A 682 -17.11 -6.97 3.77
C GLN A 682 -16.69 -5.49 3.61
N PRO A 683 -16.99 -4.64 4.62
CA PRO A 683 -16.67 -3.22 4.60
C PRO A 683 -15.18 -2.87 4.49
N SER A 684 -14.29 -3.86 4.50
CA SER A 684 -12.84 -3.70 4.55
C SER A 684 -12.17 -3.50 3.18
N GLU A 685 -12.80 -3.83 2.05
CA GLU A 685 -12.08 -3.85 0.75
C GLU A 685 -12.84 -3.19 -0.42
N PRO A 686 -12.77 -1.85 -0.56
CA PRO A 686 -13.30 -1.10 -1.71
C PRO A 686 -12.69 -1.46 -3.07
N ARG A 687 -11.61 -2.25 -3.10
CA ARG A 687 -10.83 -2.59 -4.31
C ARG A 687 -11.48 -3.70 -5.16
N LEU A 688 -12.29 -4.58 -4.56
CA LEU A 688 -12.98 -5.68 -5.26
C LEU A 688 -13.89 -5.17 -6.41
N ARG A 689 -14.46 -3.96 -6.27
CA ARG A 689 -15.35 -3.31 -7.26
C ARG A 689 -14.64 -2.88 -8.54
N ALA A 690 -13.33 -2.66 -8.48
CA ALA A 690 -12.52 -2.25 -9.63
C ALA A 690 -12.32 -3.40 -10.63
N GLY A 691 -12.20 -4.64 -10.15
CA GLY A 691 -12.08 -5.83 -10.98
C GLY A 691 -13.28 -6.07 -11.90
N TYR A 692 -14.50 -5.69 -11.48
CA TYR A 692 -15.69 -5.84 -12.32
C TYR A 692 -15.67 -4.94 -13.57
N ALA A 693 -14.94 -3.82 -13.53
CA ALA A 693 -14.80 -2.93 -14.68
C ALA A 693 -13.93 -3.53 -15.80
N THR A 694 -13.11 -4.55 -15.52
CA THR A 694 -12.21 -5.18 -16.50
C THR A 694 -12.82 -6.41 -17.19
N ILE A 695 -13.99 -6.87 -16.73
CA ILE A 695 -14.64 -8.10 -17.21
C ILE A 695 -15.03 -8.03 -18.69
N CYS A 696 -15.71 -6.96 -19.13
CA CYS A 696 -16.04 -6.73 -20.54
C CYS A 696 -16.46 -5.27 -20.79
N ARG A 697 -16.57 -4.88 -22.07
CA ARG A 697 -16.93 -3.51 -22.49
C ARG A 697 -18.33 -3.05 -22.09
N GLU A 698 -19.25 -3.97 -21.78
CA GLU A 698 -20.61 -3.63 -21.33
C GLU A 698 -20.65 -3.34 -19.83
N TRP A 699 -19.86 -4.08 -19.05
CA TRP A 699 -19.72 -3.91 -17.60
C TRP A 699 -18.89 -2.67 -17.27
N GLN A 700 -17.83 -2.43 -18.05
CA GLN A 700 -16.91 -1.33 -17.87
C GLN A 700 -17.60 0.02 -17.60
N PRO A 701 -18.53 0.55 -18.42
CA PRO A 701 -19.18 1.83 -18.14
C PRO A 701 -20.02 1.83 -16.87
N VAL A 702 -20.63 0.70 -16.47
CA VAL A 702 -21.46 0.63 -15.25
C VAL A 702 -20.61 0.72 -14.00
N PHE A 703 -19.55 -0.08 -13.91
CA PHE A 703 -18.66 -0.10 -12.75
C PHE A 703 -17.69 1.09 -12.74
N GLU A 704 -17.14 1.50 -13.88
CA GLU A 704 -16.32 2.72 -13.96
C GLU A 704 -17.14 3.96 -13.57
N GLN A 705 -18.41 4.05 -13.97
CA GLN A 705 -19.26 5.16 -13.54
C GLN A 705 -19.37 5.23 -12.03
N ARG A 706 -19.57 4.09 -11.34
CA ARG A 706 -19.66 4.04 -9.87
C ARG A 706 -18.30 4.25 -9.19
N ASN A 707 -17.23 3.67 -9.73
CA ASN A 707 -15.88 3.76 -9.16
C ASN A 707 -15.28 5.16 -9.29
N PHE A 708 -15.50 5.84 -10.42
CA PHE A 708 -15.00 7.20 -10.67
C PHE A 708 -16.01 8.28 -10.31
N GLN A 709 -17.21 7.93 -9.82
CA GLN A 709 -18.22 8.91 -9.36
C GLN A 709 -17.65 9.83 -8.29
N ARG A 710 -16.82 9.27 -7.42
CA ARG A 710 -16.12 10.01 -6.37
C ARG A 710 -14.64 9.65 -6.34
N LEU A 711 -13.79 10.64 -6.16
CA LEU A 711 -12.36 10.45 -5.91
C LEU A 711 -11.94 11.16 -4.63
N ILE A 712 -11.12 10.48 -3.83
CA ILE A 712 -10.46 11.05 -2.65
C ILE A 712 -8.98 11.15 -2.96
N LEU A 713 -8.41 12.34 -2.82
CA LEU A 713 -7.03 12.63 -3.13
C LEU A 713 -6.33 13.17 -1.89
N ASP A 714 -5.12 12.71 -1.63
CA ASP A 714 -4.15 13.40 -0.78
C ASP A 714 -3.20 14.24 -1.65
N GLN A 715 -2.32 15.01 -1.02
CA GLN A 715 -1.36 15.87 -1.73
C GLN A 715 -0.39 15.12 -2.66
N ASN A 716 -0.16 13.81 -2.45
CA ASN A 716 0.77 13.01 -3.24
C ASN A 716 0.09 12.46 -4.50
N ARG A 717 -1.21 12.15 -4.43
CA ARG A 717 -1.99 11.58 -5.54
C ARG A 717 -2.60 12.61 -6.50
N ILE A 718 -2.40 13.92 -6.28
CA ILE A 718 -2.97 14.98 -7.14
C ILE A 718 -2.49 14.86 -8.59
N CYS A 719 -1.20 14.55 -8.83
CA CYS A 719 -0.65 14.41 -10.18
C CYS A 719 -1.33 13.26 -10.96
N ASN A 720 -1.70 12.18 -10.27
CA ASN A 720 -2.38 11.04 -10.87
C ASN A 720 -3.79 11.40 -11.38
N LEU A 721 -4.47 12.40 -10.77
CA LEU A 721 -5.75 12.90 -11.28
C LEU A 721 -5.66 13.34 -12.74
N GLU A 722 -4.59 14.03 -13.13
CA GLU A 722 -4.40 14.51 -14.51
C GLU A 722 -4.15 13.34 -15.48
N LYS A 723 -3.37 12.33 -15.08
CA LYS A 723 -3.13 11.11 -15.86
C LYS A 723 -4.45 10.40 -16.22
N PHE A 724 -5.38 10.27 -15.27
CA PHE A 724 -6.64 9.55 -15.50
C PHE A 724 -7.72 10.36 -16.24
N THR A 725 -7.72 11.69 -16.10
CA THR A 725 -8.82 12.56 -16.56
C THR A 725 -8.50 13.41 -17.78
N GLY A 726 -7.22 13.54 -18.16
CA GLY A 726 -6.75 14.48 -19.19
C GLY A 726 -7.30 14.25 -20.61
N LYS A 727 -7.75 13.02 -20.95
CA LYS A 727 -8.28 12.67 -22.29
C LYS A 727 -9.46 11.65 -22.30
N ASN A 728 -10.04 11.29 -21.15
CA ASN A 728 -10.93 10.11 -21.00
C ASN A 728 -12.39 10.44 -20.67
N LYS A 729 -13.33 9.56 -21.11
CA LYS A 729 -14.76 9.58 -20.74
C LYS A 729 -15.00 9.46 -19.22
N ARG A 730 -14.02 8.95 -18.47
CA ARG A 730 -14.08 8.79 -17.01
C ARG A 730 -14.23 10.11 -16.26
N ARG A 731 -13.74 11.21 -16.84
CA ARG A 731 -13.95 12.56 -16.30
C ARG A 731 -15.43 12.91 -16.22
N ASP A 732 -16.26 12.43 -17.15
CA ASP A 732 -17.69 12.71 -17.17
C ASP A 732 -18.47 11.93 -16.09
N TYR A 733 -17.86 10.91 -15.47
CA TYR A 733 -18.46 10.17 -14.35
C TYR A 733 -18.27 10.88 -13.01
N LEU A 734 -17.24 11.73 -12.89
CA LEU A 734 -16.86 12.34 -11.62
C LEU A 734 -17.89 13.40 -11.18
N GLU A 735 -18.57 13.12 -10.07
CA GLU A 735 -19.54 14.01 -9.45
C GLU A 735 -18.97 14.67 -8.19
N HIS A 736 -18.07 14.00 -7.47
CA HIS A 736 -17.51 14.50 -6.20
C HIS A 736 -16.00 14.25 -6.10
N LEU A 737 -15.20 15.30 -5.99
CA LEU A 737 -13.77 15.24 -5.73
C LEU A 737 -13.48 15.74 -4.32
N PHE A 738 -12.82 14.94 -3.50
CA PHE A 738 -12.44 15.31 -2.15
C PHE A 738 -10.91 15.41 -2.04
N LEU A 739 -10.39 16.61 -1.80
CA LEU A 739 -8.98 16.83 -1.46
C LEU A 739 -8.78 16.83 0.05
N ARG A 740 -8.12 15.78 0.55
CA ARG A 740 -7.79 15.54 1.95
C ARG A 740 -6.29 15.68 2.18
N VAL A 741 -5.84 16.85 2.61
CA VAL A 741 -4.42 17.12 2.84
C VAL A 741 -3.95 16.55 4.18
N ARG A 742 -2.95 15.66 4.16
CA ARG A 742 -2.31 15.11 5.35
C ARG A 742 -1.21 16.06 5.85
N LEU A 743 -1.28 16.49 7.10
CA LEU A 743 -0.29 17.33 7.79
C LEU A 743 0.66 16.47 8.64
N ASP A 744 1.76 17.06 9.11
CA ASP A 744 2.79 16.37 9.90
C ASP A 744 2.20 15.76 11.19
N GLU A 745 2.74 14.61 11.60
CA GLU A 745 2.42 13.98 12.88
C GLU A 745 3.08 14.71 14.05
N TYR A 746 2.43 14.69 15.20
CA TYR A 746 2.93 15.21 16.48
C TYR A 746 2.62 14.24 17.63
N ASP A 747 3.39 14.31 18.70
CA ASP A 747 3.25 13.43 19.87
C ASP A 747 2.64 14.17 21.09
N CYS A 748 2.56 13.45 22.22
CA CYS A 748 1.98 13.98 23.45
C CYS A 748 2.77 15.15 24.05
N THR A 749 4.05 15.34 23.69
CA THR A 749 4.90 16.41 24.25
C THR A 749 4.42 17.79 23.83
N VAL A 750 3.82 17.88 22.64
CA VAL A 750 3.31 19.14 22.07
C VAL A 750 1.80 19.16 21.89
N CYS A 751 1.09 18.03 22.04
CA CYS A 751 -0.35 17.91 21.77
C CYS A 751 -1.22 18.88 22.59
N GLN A 752 -0.78 19.23 23.80
CA GLN A 752 -1.51 20.12 24.71
C GLN A 752 -1.20 21.61 24.50
N PHE A 753 -0.31 21.95 23.57
CA PHE A 753 0.09 23.33 23.30
C PHE A 753 -0.52 23.84 21.99
N LYS A 754 -0.44 25.16 21.72
CA LYS A 754 -0.75 25.73 20.41
C LYS A 754 0.38 25.44 19.42
N GLU A 755 0.09 25.33 18.13
CA GLU A 755 1.15 25.17 17.12
C GLU A 755 2.07 26.39 17.09
N ASP A 756 3.38 26.12 17.09
CA ASP A 756 4.42 27.12 16.91
C ASP A 756 4.43 27.66 15.47
N ILE A 757 5.17 28.75 15.28
CA ILE A 757 5.21 29.49 14.00
C ILE A 757 5.82 28.64 12.87
N ASN A 758 6.82 27.80 13.16
CA ASN A 758 7.47 26.97 12.16
C ASN A 758 6.53 25.87 11.67
N THR A 759 5.87 25.17 12.60
CA THR A 759 4.86 24.15 12.30
C THR A 759 3.70 24.73 11.49
N LYS A 760 3.17 25.90 11.89
CA LYS A 760 2.14 26.62 11.11
C LYS A 760 2.60 26.93 9.69
N ASN A 761 3.83 27.38 9.52
CA ASN A 761 4.38 27.69 8.21
C ASN A 761 4.55 26.46 7.31
N LYS A 762 4.99 25.33 7.89
CA LYS A 762 5.07 24.03 7.19
C LYS A 762 3.69 23.54 6.76
N ASN A 763 2.73 23.52 7.68
CA ASN A 763 1.34 23.10 7.39
C ASN A 763 0.69 23.98 6.32
N ASN A 764 0.86 25.31 6.41
CA ASN A 764 0.37 26.24 5.39
C ASN A 764 1.04 26.03 4.03
N ASN A 765 2.33 25.73 3.98
CA ASN A 765 3.02 25.42 2.72
C ASN A 765 2.50 24.12 2.09
N CYS A 766 2.32 23.07 2.90
CA CYS A 766 1.78 21.79 2.45
C CYS A 766 0.38 21.97 1.84
N PHE A 767 -0.53 22.57 2.62
CA PHE A 767 -1.90 22.85 2.18
C PHE A 767 -1.95 23.75 0.94
N SER A 768 -1.13 24.80 0.91
CA SER A 768 -1.04 25.71 -0.25
C SER A 768 -0.64 24.96 -1.52
N ARG A 769 0.43 24.15 -1.47
CA ARG A 769 0.90 23.41 -2.66
C ARG A 769 -0.15 22.44 -3.18
N ALA A 770 -0.82 21.72 -2.29
CA ALA A 770 -1.88 20.79 -2.67
C ALA A 770 -3.03 21.50 -3.39
N VAL A 771 -3.56 22.58 -2.81
CA VAL A 771 -4.66 23.34 -3.43
C VAL A 771 -4.23 23.95 -4.75
N TRP A 772 -3.04 24.54 -4.84
CA TRP A 772 -2.52 25.10 -6.10
C TRP A 772 -2.42 24.04 -7.21
N ARG A 773 -1.82 22.88 -6.93
CA ARG A 773 -1.68 21.78 -7.90
C ARG A 773 -3.04 21.31 -8.38
N LEU A 774 -4.00 21.14 -7.46
CA LEU A 774 -5.35 20.74 -7.83
C LEU A 774 -6.05 21.78 -8.72
N LEU A 775 -6.00 23.06 -8.35
CA LEU A 775 -6.63 24.13 -9.14
C LEU A 775 -6.03 24.23 -10.54
N ILE A 776 -4.72 24.02 -10.70
CA ILE A 776 -4.07 23.97 -12.01
C ILE A 776 -4.68 22.86 -12.86
N ILE A 777 -4.87 21.66 -12.31
CA ILE A 777 -5.49 20.53 -13.03
C ILE A 777 -6.94 20.86 -13.39
N LEU A 778 -7.75 21.28 -12.42
CA LEU A 778 -9.16 21.61 -12.62
C LEU A 778 -9.35 22.80 -13.58
N SER A 779 -8.36 23.68 -13.70
CA SER A 779 -8.42 24.78 -14.68
C SER A 779 -8.28 24.36 -16.13
N LYS A 780 -7.63 23.21 -16.38
CA LYS A 780 -7.53 22.61 -17.71
C LYS A 780 -8.86 21.95 -18.14
N TRP A 781 -9.80 21.78 -17.21
CA TRP A 781 -11.07 21.13 -17.43
C TRP A 781 -12.13 22.09 -18.03
N SER A 782 -11.76 22.84 -19.06
CA SER A 782 -12.66 23.74 -19.79
C SER A 782 -13.68 22.95 -20.65
N GLY A 783 -14.83 23.56 -20.95
CA GLY A 783 -15.90 22.95 -21.78
C GLY A 783 -16.94 22.11 -21.03
N PHE A 784 -16.86 22.05 -19.70
CA PHE A 784 -17.88 21.46 -18.82
C PHE A 784 -18.95 22.50 -18.43
N VAL A 785 -19.33 23.35 -19.39
CA VAL A 785 -20.44 24.29 -19.22
C VAL A 785 -21.74 23.46 -19.27
N PRO A 786 -22.78 23.79 -18.48
CA PRO A 786 -24.08 23.13 -18.54
C PRO A 786 -24.80 23.41 -19.88
N SER A 787 -24.27 22.92 -21.00
CA SER A 787 -24.97 22.92 -22.28
C SER A 787 -25.86 21.70 -22.37
N VAL A 788 -27.03 21.90 -22.99
CA VAL A 788 -27.96 20.82 -23.32
C VAL A 788 -27.25 19.94 -24.34
N GLY A 789 -26.78 18.77 -23.92
CA GLY A 789 -26.18 17.80 -24.83
C GLY A 789 -27.17 17.35 -25.90
N ARG A 790 -26.65 16.76 -26.98
CA ARG A 790 -27.39 16.28 -28.17
C ARG A 790 -28.55 15.29 -27.87
N TYR A 791 -28.70 14.84 -26.62
CA TYR A 791 -29.73 13.93 -26.11
C TYR A 791 -30.50 14.46 -24.88
N GLY A 792 -30.44 15.77 -24.58
CA GLY A 792 -31.24 16.38 -23.51
C GLY A 792 -30.77 16.17 -22.07
N ARG A 793 -29.66 15.44 -21.81
CA ARG A 793 -29.05 15.35 -20.47
C ARG A 793 -28.11 16.53 -20.21
N ARG A 794 -28.38 17.29 -19.15
CA ARG A 794 -27.53 18.39 -18.62
C ARG A 794 -26.24 17.78 -18.05
N LYS A 795 -25.05 18.22 -18.48
CA LYS A 795 -23.79 17.83 -17.84
C LYS A 795 -23.80 18.33 -16.38
N LYS A 796 -23.70 17.42 -15.40
CA LYS A 796 -23.67 17.74 -13.96
C LYS A 796 -22.29 18.29 -13.60
N GLY A 797 -22.19 19.44 -12.94
CA GLY A 797 -20.91 19.99 -12.49
C GLY A 797 -20.27 19.21 -11.31
N LEU A 798 -19.03 19.57 -10.95
CA LEU A 798 -18.24 18.88 -9.93
C LEU A 798 -18.46 19.48 -8.53
N ILE A 799 -18.62 18.61 -7.53
CA ILE A 799 -18.55 18.97 -6.11
C ILE A 799 -17.10 18.84 -5.66
N LEU A 800 -16.51 19.90 -5.14
CA LEU A 800 -15.19 19.89 -4.52
C LEU A 800 -15.34 19.95 -2.99
N GLU A 801 -14.81 18.94 -2.32
CA GLU A 801 -14.66 18.93 -0.87
C GLU A 801 -13.19 19.23 -0.50
N LEU A 802 -12.97 20.12 0.47
CA LEU A 802 -11.64 20.52 0.93
C LEU A 802 -11.50 20.26 2.43
N GLY A 803 -10.43 19.56 2.82
CA GLY A 803 -10.11 19.28 4.21
C GLY A 803 -8.63 19.05 4.44
N ALA A 804 -8.19 19.19 5.69
CA ALA A 804 -6.84 18.88 6.12
C ALA A 804 -6.85 18.30 7.54
N TYR A 805 -5.93 17.39 7.83
CA TYR A 805 -5.81 16.74 9.13
C TYR A 805 -4.37 16.32 9.41
N SER A 806 -3.97 16.27 10.68
CA SER A 806 -2.78 15.52 11.10
C SER A 806 -3.22 14.12 11.55
N PRO A 807 -2.47 13.05 11.21
CA PRO A 807 -2.75 11.72 11.73
C PRO A 807 -2.75 11.64 13.26
N SER A 808 -2.08 12.58 13.93
CA SER A 808 -2.05 12.68 15.37
C SER A 808 -3.32 13.29 15.99
N ASP A 809 -4.15 13.99 15.21
CA ASP A 809 -5.39 14.60 15.70
C ASP A 809 -6.34 13.55 16.29
N CYS A 810 -6.42 12.37 15.67
CA CYS A 810 -7.21 11.25 16.15
C CYS A 810 -6.48 10.33 17.15
N LYS A 811 -5.15 10.41 17.25
CA LYS A 811 -4.37 9.69 18.29
C LYS A 811 -4.54 10.36 19.65
N HIS A 812 -4.59 11.68 19.67
CA HIS A 812 -4.62 12.46 20.90
C HIS A 812 -6.03 12.93 21.24
N THR A 813 -6.69 13.66 20.33
CA THR A 813 -7.90 14.38 20.71
C THR A 813 -9.19 13.70 20.19
N PHE A 814 -9.33 13.40 18.90
CA PHE A 814 -10.58 12.93 18.29
C PHE A 814 -10.52 11.45 17.86
N ARG A 815 -10.50 10.55 18.85
CA ARG A 815 -10.27 9.08 18.67
C ARG A 815 -11.38 8.34 17.92
N ASP A 816 -12.55 8.96 17.78
CA ASP A 816 -13.82 8.39 17.34
C ASP A 816 -14.08 8.46 15.82
N PHE A 817 -13.29 9.25 15.08
CA PHE A 817 -13.42 9.41 13.63
C PHE A 817 -12.03 9.38 12.94
N HIS A 818 -11.30 8.27 13.09
CA HIS A 818 -10.02 8.07 12.40
C HIS A 818 -10.19 8.26 10.88
N LEU A 819 -9.56 9.30 10.33
CA LEU A 819 -9.39 9.58 8.90
C LEU A 819 -8.36 8.60 8.31
N GLU A 820 -8.62 7.31 8.50
CA GLU A 820 -7.83 6.22 7.92
C GLU A 820 -7.78 6.36 6.39
N PRO A 821 -6.76 5.80 5.73
CA PRO A 821 -6.72 5.70 4.27
C PRO A 821 -8.03 5.12 3.69
N ASN A 822 -8.69 4.23 4.43
CA ASN A 822 -9.91 3.49 4.05
C ASN A 822 -11.19 4.06 4.70
N TYR A 823 -11.26 5.37 4.92
CA TYR A 823 -12.41 6.03 5.56
C TYR A 823 -13.76 5.60 4.92
N PRO A 824 -14.64 4.88 5.65
CA PRO A 824 -15.69 4.08 5.03
C PRO A 824 -17.00 4.83 4.74
N TYR A 825 -17.18 6.04 5.26
CA TYR A 825 -18.46 6.76 5.20
C TYR A 825 -18.43 7.83 4.12
N LEU A 826 -18.86 7.47 2.91
CA LEU A 826 -18.75 8.33 1.75
C LEU A 826 -20.12 8.90 1.36
N GLU A 827 -21.23 8.20 1.60
CA GLU A 827 -22.56 8.64 1.23
C GLU A 827 -23.55 8.67 2.40
N PRO A 828 -24.60 9.52 2.29
CA PRO A 828 -25.80 9.39 3.10
C PRO A 828 -26.35 7.96 3.22
N ARG A 829 -26.36 7.20 2.12
CA ARG A 829 -26.84 5.81 2.10
C ARG A 829 -25.93 4.84 2.86
N ASP A 830 -24.63 5.15 2.97
CA ASP A 830 -23.71 4.43 3.88
C ASP A 830 -24.08 4.64 5.35
N LEU A 831 -24.90 5.66 5.67
CA LEU A 831 -25.44 5.93 7.01
C LEU A 831 -26.91 5.51 7.15
N ASP A 832 -27.70 5.61 6.08
CA ASP A 832 -29.16 5.46 6.12
C ASP A 832 -29.59 3.97 6.31
N GLU A 833 -28.70 2.98 6.06
CA GLU A 833 -28.94 1.54 6.35
C GLU A 833 -28.00 0.92 7.43
N HIS A 834 -26.92 1.60 7.85
CA HIS A 834 -25.85 1.01 8.69
C HIS A 834 -25.47 1.84 9.93
N GLY A 835 -26.40 1.96 10.88
CA GLY A 835 -26.01 2.22 12.27
C GLY A 835 -25.01 1.18 12.82
N GLU A 836 -24.95 -0.01 12.20
CA GLU A 836 -24.04 -1.11 12.54
C GLU A 836 -22.59 -0.90 12.13
N ALA A 837 -22.29 -0.29 10.98
CA ALA A 837 -20.89 -0.16 10.51
C ALA A 837 -20.04 0.71 11.45
N TYR A 838 -20.64 1.77 11.99
CA TYR A 838 -19.99 2.60 13.02
C TYR A 838 -19.93 1.91 14.38
N LYS A 839 -20.97 1.16 14.77
CA LYS A 839 -20.93 0.35 16.00
C LYS A 839 -19.85 -0.73 15.95
N GLN A 840 -19.80 -1.53 14.88
CA GLN A 840 -18.76 -2.53 14.63
C GLN A 840 -17.36 -1.92 14.65
N ARG A 841 -17.22 -0.68 14.16
CA ARG A 841 -15.97 0.06 14.24
C ARG A 841 -15.65 0.51 15.66
N ALA A 842 -16.62 1.08 16.37
CA ALA A 842 -16.44 1.49 17.76
C ALA A 842 -16.10 0.30 18.66
N GLU A 843 -16.70 -0.86 18.40
CA GLU A 843 -16.37 -2.15 19.01
C GLU A 843 -14.93 -2.58 18.66
N ARG A 844 -14.54 -2.57 17.38
CA ARG A 844 -13.17 -2.91 16.93
C ARG A 844 -12.09 -2.03 17.58
N LEU A 845 -12.39 -0.73 17.72
CA LEU A 845 -11.48 0.25 18.29
C LEU A 845 -11.62 0.37 19.81
N GLU A 846 -12.46 -0.47 20.43
CA GLU A 846 -12.72 -0.47 21.88
C GLU A 846 -13.09 0.92 22.41
N LEU A 847 -13.76 1.74 21.58
CA LEU A 847 -14.07 3.14 21.91
C LEU A 847 -15.03 3.23 23.08
N GLU A 848 -15.89 2.24 23.32
CA GLU A 848 -16.83 2.23 24.45
C GLU A 848 -16.14 1.94 25.79
N SER A 849 -14.95 1.32 25.77
CA SER A 849 -14.12 1.04 26.94
C SER A 849 -12.90 1.96 27.06
N LEU A 850 -12.76 2.94 26.16
CA LEU A 850 -11.60 3.85 26.13
C LEU A 850 -11.54 4.74 27.37
N ASN A 851 -10.45 4.63 28.13
CA ASN A 851 -10.18 5.47 29.30
C ASN A 851 -8.81 6.15 29.14
N ASP A 852 -8.81 7.40 28.67
CA ASP A 852 -7.63 8.26 28.50
C ASP A 852 -7.91 9.66 29.09
N PRO A 853 -7.81 9.79 30.44
CA PRO A 853 -8.13 11.03 31.13
C PRO A 853 -7.23 12.21 30.71
N PHE A 854 -5.99 11.93 30.29
CA PHE A 854 -5.04 12.96 29.85
C PHE A 854 -5.53 13.69 28.60
N HIS A 855 -6.28 13.01 27.73
CA HIS A 855 -6.92 13.60 26.55
C HIS A 855 -8.43 13.82 26.71
N GLY A 856 -8.98 13.65 27.91
CA GLY A 856 -10.38 13.91 28.25
C GLY A 856 -11.37 12.79 27.89
N TRP A 857 -10.91 11.54 27.78
CA TRP A 857 -11.75 10.36 27.55
C TRP A 857 -11.89 9.53 28.84
N VAL A 858 -13.12 9.27 29.26
CA VAL A 858 -13.46 8.47 30.45
C VAL A 858 -14.66 7.58 30.11
N ASP A 859 -14.52 6.26 30.31
CA ASP A 859 -15.56 5.25 30.01
C ASP A 859 -16.13 5.37 28.58
N GLY A 860 -15.23 5.50 27.62
CA GLY A 860 -15.53 5.60 26.21
C GLY A 860 -16.25 6.86 25.76
N LYS A 861 -16.38 7.83 26.67
CA LYS A 861 -17.06 9.11 26.42
C LYS A 861 -16.12 10.24 26.78
N ARG A 862 -16.28 11.37 26.10
CA ARG A 862 -15.59 12.58 26.54
C ARG A 862 -16.14 12.99 27.91
N ASP A 863 -15.25 13.17 28.87
CA ASP A 863 -15.63 13.81 30.12
C ASP A 863 -16.08 15.23 29.81
N VAL A 864 -17.36 15.50 30.03
CA VAL A 864 -17.99 16.81 29.76
C VAL A 864 -17.44 17.91 30.67
N ASN A 865 -16.70 17.53 31.72
CA ASN A 865 -16.00 18.42 32.65
C ASN A 865 -14.47 18.43 32.40
N GLY A 866 -13.94 17.48 31.62
CA GLY A 866 -12.53 17.35 31.23
C GLY A 866 -12.22 18.17 29.98
N VAL A 867 -11.92 19.45 30.19
CA VAL A 867 -11.72 20.42 29.10
C VAL A 867 -10.42 20.10 28.35
N ILE A 868 -10.50 19.68 27.08
CA ILE A 868 -9.36 19.80 26.15
C ILE A 868 -8.81 21.23 26.29
N SER A 869 -7.52 21.37 26.59
CA SER A 869 -6.92 22.69 26.82
C SER A 869 -7.21 23.64 25.65
N LEU A 870 -7.33 24.94 25.94
CA LEU A 870 -7.56 25.95 24.90
C LEU A 870 -6.45 25.88 23.84
N GLU A 871 -5.23 25.58 24.26
CA GLU A 871 -4.05 25.45 23.45
C GLU A 871 -4.11 24.22 22.53
N ALA A 872 -4.51 23.05 23.03
CA ALA A 872 -4.75 21.84 22.23
C ALA A 872 -5.84 22.07 21.17
N LYS A 873 -6.93 22.71 21.58
CA LYS A 873 -8.01 23.18 20.70
C LYS A 873 -7.47 24.10 19.60
N GLN A 874 -6.64 25.08 19.95
CA GLN A 874 -6.01 26.00 18.99
C GLN A 874 -5.03 25.32 18.03
N ARG A 875 -4.32 24.27 18.46
CA ARG A 875 -3.48 23.45 17.58
C ARG A 875 -4.32 22.73 16.55
N ILE A 876 -5.38 22.02 16.94
CA ILE A 876 -6.16 21.18 16.03
C ILE A 876 -7.06 22.00 15.11
N ILE A 877 -7.64 23.09 15.61
CA ILE A 877 -8.57 23.95 14.84
C ILE A 877 -7.83 25.06 14.06
N GLY A 878 -6.51 25.11 14.20
CA GLY A 878 -5.64 26.14 13.63
C GLY A 878 -5.97 26.51 12.17
N THR A 879 -5.79 27.79 11.85
CA THR A 879 -6.19 28.38 10.58
C THR A 879 -5.15 28.17 9.48
N LEU A 880 -5.53 27.45 8.42
CA LEU A 880 -4.74 27.24 7.22
C LEU A 880 -4.84 28.42 6.25
N GLN A 881 -3.70 28.87 5.75
CA GLN A 881 -3.60 29.91 4.74
C GLN A 881 -3.03 29.36 3.45
N ILE A 882 -3.70 29.66 2.34
CA ILE A 882 -3.19 29.45 0.99
C ILE A 882 -2.34 30.65 0.60
N LYS A 883 -1.03 30.45 0.51
CA LYS A 883 -0.07 31.49 0.14
C LYS A 883 -0.29 31.90 -1.31
N ALA A 884 -0.47 33.21 -1.50
CA ALA A 884 -0.70 33.81 -2.82
C ALA A 884 0.53 33.74 -3.74
N LYS A 885 1.74 33.70 -3.17
CA LYS A 885 3.01 33.58 -3.91
C LYS A 885 3.80 32.40 -3.36
N LEU A 886 3.91 31.36 -4.17
CA LEU A 886 4.86 30.27 -3.98
C LEU A 886 5.84 30.31 -5.15
N ARG A 887 7.15 30.19 -4.88
CA ARG A 887 8.19 30.26 -5.92
C ARG A 887 7.92 29.28 -7.09
N GLU A 888 7.44 28.08 -6.76
CA GLU A 888 7.06 27.02 -7.71
C GLU A 888 5.91 27.41 -8.67
N PHE A 889 5.05 28.36 -8.29
CA PHE A 889 3.88 28.79 -9.06
C PHE A 889 3.96 30.26 -9.49
N ALA A 890 5.18 30.83 -9.54
CA ALA A 890 5.39 32.25 -9.86
C ALA A 890 4.76 32.69 -11.20
N ARG A 891 4.60 31.75 -12.15
CA ARG A 891 3.98 31.98 -13.47
C ARG A 891 2.52 32.43 -13.46
N PHE A 892 1.82 32.38 -12.33
CA PHE A 892 0.39 32.74 -12.23
C PHE A 892 0.14 34.15 -11.65
N ASP A 893 1.18 34.99 -11.52
CA ASP A 893 1.10 36.38 -11.03
C ASP A 893 0.30 36.56 -9.73
N ALA A 894 0.37 35.56 -8.85
CA ALA A 894 -0.37 35.48 -7.59
C ALA A 894 -1.91 35.42 -7.72
N THR A 895 -2.45 35.11 -8.91
CA THR A 895 -3.88 34.84 -9.17
C THR A 895 -4.14 33.35 -9.24
N PHE A 896 -5.21 32.85 -8.60
CA PHE A 896 -5.53 31.43 -8.69
C PHE A 896 -6.08 31.03 -10.08
N PRO A 897 -5.80 29.81 -10.57
CA PRO A 897 -6.37 29.30 -11.82
C PRO A 897 -7.91 29.19 -11.73
N LYS A 898 -8.59 29.50 -12.85
CA LYS A 898 -10.05 29.39 -12.96
C LYS A 898 -10.46 27.93 -13.11
N ALA A 899 -11.24 27.40 -12.18
CA ALA A 899 -11.74 26.03 -12.16
C ALA A 899 -13.26 26.02 -12.37
N GLU A 900 -13.70 26.34 -13.60
CA GLU A 900 -15.13 26.47 -13.98
C GLU A 900 -15.93 25.16 -13.80
N VAL A 901 -15.26 24.01 -13.78
CA VAL A 901 -15.90 22.71 -13.57
C VAL A 901 -16.50 22.55 -12.15
N VAL A 902 -16.00 23.32 -11.18
CA VAL A 902 -16.45 23.26 -9.78
C VAL A 902 -17.74 24.06 -9.62
N THR A 903 -18.83 23.35 -9.33
CA THR A 903 -20.18 23.91 -9.14
C THR A 903 -20.67 23.77 -7.70
N GLY A 904 -20.04 22.91 -6.89
CA GLY A 904 -20.31 22.78 -5.46
C GLY A 904 -19.02 22.89 -4.65
N LEU A 905 -19.04 23.61 -3.53
CA LEU A 905 -17.95 23.63 -2.55
C LEU A 905 -18.47 23.18 -1.20
N LEU A 906 -17.82 22.16 -0.64
CA LEU A 906 -18.12 21.59 0.66
C LEU A 906 -16.89 21.65 1.58
N ILE A 907 -17.07 22.26 2.75
CA ILE A 907 -16.09 22.22 3.85
C ILE A 907 -16.85 21.67 5.05
N ARG A 908 -16.49 20.48 5.51
CA ARG A 908 -17.22 19.80 6.59
C ARG A 908 -16.59 20.02 7.96
N ARG A 909 -17.41 19.88 9.00
CA ARG A 909 -16.98 19.96 10.40
C ARG A 909 -15.97 18.85 10.78
N GLN A 910 -15.98 17.69 10.12
CA GLN A 910 -15.00 16.61 10.37
C GLN A 910 -13.54 17.07 10.22
N PHE A 911 -13.30 18.11 9.43
CA PHE A 911 -11.98 18.68 9.24
C PHE A 911 -11.83 19.85 10.20
N TYR A 912 -11.17 19.57 11.33
CA TYR A 912 -11.03 20.54 12.41
C TYR A 912 -10.30 21.82 11.98
N ARG A 913 -9.38 21.71 10.99
CA ARG A 913 -8.59 22.82 10.46
C ARG A 913 -9.48 23.84 9.73
N LYS A 914 -9.49 25.09 10.21
CA LYS A 914 -10.18 26.21 9.52
C LYS A 914 -9.38 26.65 8.30
N ILE A 915 -10.04 26.97 7.19
CA ILE A 915 -9.39 27.67 6.05
C ILE A 915 -9.54 29.17 6.29
N SER A 916 -8.48 29.96 6.17
CA SER A 916 -8.53 31.40 6.42
C SER A 916 -9.54 32.11 5.51
N ALA A 917 -10.19 33.13 6.05
CA ALA A 917 -11.16 33.94 5.32
C ALA A 917 -10.58 34.58 4.05
N TYR A 918 -9.31 35.00 4.10
CA TYR A 918 -8.60 35.52 2.93
C TYR A 918 -8.48 34.46 1.83
N SER A 919 -8.05 33.24 2.17
CA SER A 919 -7.90 32.15 1.19
C SER A 919 -9.24 31.70 0.63
N LEU A 920 -10.26 31.52 1.48
CA LEU A 920 -11.60 31.11 1.05
C LEU A 920 -12.23 32.15 0.12
N SER A 921 -12.19 33.43 0.49
CA SER A 921 -12.73 34.51 -0.35
C SER A 921 -11.98 34.69 -1.66
N LYS A 922 -10.68 34.35 -1.69
CA LYS A 922 -9.89 34.37 -2.92
C LYS A 922 -10.24 33.19 -3.83
N LEU A 923 -10.41 31.98 -3.31
CA LEU A 923 -10.89 30.81 -4.06
C LEU A 923 -12.27 31.06 -4.70
N LEU A 924 -13.22 31.57 -3.92
CA LEU A 924 -14.58 31.87 -4.38
C LEU A 924 -14.60 32.94 -5.49
N ARG A 925 -13.63 33.87 -5.49
CA ARG A 925 -13.57 34.97 -6.46
C ARG A 925 -12.80 34.62 -7.72
N GLU A 926 -11.64 33.98 -7.56
CA GLU A 926 -10.68 33.80 -8.64
C GLU A 926 -10.81 32.42 -9.30
N SER A 927 -11.14 31.38 -8.53
CA SER A 927 -11.17 30.01 -9.02
C SER A 927 -12.57 29.48 -9.33
N PHE A 928 -13.53 29.62 -8.42
CA PHE A 928 -14.84 28.95 -8.53
C PHE A 928 -15.91 29.83 -9.18
N THR A 929 -15.69 30.21 -10.43
CA THR A 929 -16.55 31.19 -11.14
C THR A 929 -17.93 30.66 -11.55
N CYS A 930 -18.15 29.34 -11.52
CA CYS A 930 -19.42 28.69 -11.87
C CYS A 930 -20.09 28.00 -10.67
N LEU A 931 -19.78 28.44 -9.45
CA LEU A 931 -20.33 27.86 -8.23
C LEU A 931 -21.86 28.04 -8.18
N GLU A 932 -22.59 26.94 -7.96
CA GLU A 932 -24.04 26.89 -7.80
C GLU A 932 -24.46 26.65 -6.34
N TRP A 933 -23.64 25.99 -5.54
CA TRP A 933 -23.91 25.82 -4.11
C TRP A 933 -22.66 25.84 -3.24
N LEU A 934 -22.81 26.39 -2.04
CA LEU A 934 -21.77 26.50 -1.03
C LEU A 934 -22.30 26.00 0.31
N ARG A 935 -21.55 25.09 0.93
CA ARG A 935 -21.77 24.65 2.32
C ARG A 935 -20.47 24.69 3.10
N HIS A 936 -20.48 25.47 4.17
CA HIS A 936 -19.36 25.59 5.10
C HIS A 936 -19.82 25.21 6.51
N GLU A 937 -19.18 24.20 7.10
CA GLU A 937 -19.44 23.70 8.44
C GLU A 937 -18.18 23.89 9.29
N GLY A 938 -18.22 24.79 10.26
CA GLY A 938 -17.08 25.09 11.13
C GLY A 938 -17.33 24.74 12.59
N TRP A 939 -16.25 24.50 13.33
CA TRP A 939 -16.28 24.45 14.80
C TRP A 939 -16.28 25.87 15.39
N HIS A 940 -17.23 26.16 16.27
CA HIS A 940 -17.46 27.49 16.83
C HIS A 940 -17.01 27.63 18.31
N ASP A 941 -16.56 26.55 18.94
CA ASP A 941 -16.42 26.44 20.42
C ASP A 941 -15.06 26.92 21.00
N ILE A 942 -14.30 27.81 20.34
CA ILE A 942 -12.87 28.01 20.73
C ILE A 942 -12.45 29.44 21.08
N ASP A 943 -12.92 30.50 20.43
CA ASP A 943 -12.49 31.86 20.79
C ASP A 943 -13.32 32.89 20.01
N THR A 944 -14.10 33.72 20.72
CA THR A 944 -14.84 34.83 20.12
C THR A 944 -13.92 35.81 19.39
N GLN A 945 -12.65 35.97 19.83
CA GLN A 945 -11.68 36.84 19.17
C GLN A 945 -11.16 36.27 17.84
N GLN A 946 -10.92 34.95 17.74
CA GLN A 946 -10.51 34.34 16.48
C GLN A 946 -11.64 34.33 15.45
N GLN A 947 -12.87 34.12 15.91
CA GLN A 947 -14.06 34.23 15.07
C GLN A 947 -14.24 35.66 14.54
N ALA A 948 -14.14 36.66 15.42
CA ALA A 948 -14.18 38.07 15.01
C ALA A 948 -13.04 38.44 14.05
N ALA A 949 -11.83 37.89 14.25
CA ALA A 949 -10.70 38.09 13.35
C ALA A 949 -10.92 37.43 11.97
N PHE A 950 -11.54 36.24 11.94
CA PHE A 950 -11.94 35.56 10.72
C PHE A 950 -12.97 36.39 9.93
N GLU A 951 -14.03 36.85 10.59
CA GLU A 951 -15.08 37.68 10.00
C GLU A 951 -14.54 39.02 9.49
N LYS A 952 -13.65 39.66 10.27
CA LYS A 952 -12.94 40.90 9.88
C LYS A 952 -12.03 40.66 8.67
N GLY A 953 -11.34 39.54 8.59
CA GLY A 953 -10.52 39.16 7.43
C GLY A 953 -11.36 38.92 6.17
N LEU A 954 -12.54 38.30 6.33
CA LEU A 954 -13.50 38.10 5.24
C LEU A 954 -14.00 39.45 4.70
N GLN A 955 -14.28 40.39 5.60
CA GLN A 955 -14.72 41.75 5.30
C GLN A 955 -13.69 42.54 4.49
N GLN A 956 -12.40 42.45 4.86
CA GLN A 956 -11.32 43.15 4.15
C GLN A 956 -11.08 42.59 2.74
N THR A 957 -11.30 41.29 2.55
CA THR A 957 -10.91 40.62 1.31
C THR A 957 -11.99 40.72 0.25
N LEU A 958 -13.27 40.55 0.57
CA LEU A 958 -14.40 40.53 -0.40
C LEU A 958 -14.74 41.88 -1.08
N ALA A 959 -13.93 42.93 -0.88
CA ALA A 959 -14.09 44.20 -1.59
C ALA A 959 -13.74 44.07 -3.10
N PRO A 960 -14.57 44.59 -4.03
CA PRO A 960 -14.37 44.41 -5.48
C PRO A 960 -13.28 45.34 -6.07
N ARG A 961 -12.50 44.83 -7.04
CA ARG A 961 -11.61 45.61 -7.92
C ARG A 961 -11.92 45.30 -9.40
N THR A 962 -12.97 45.96 -9.91
CA THR A 962 -13.39 46.22 -11.34
C THR A 962 -13.61 45.04 -12.31
N GLY A 963 -14.66 44.96 -13.14
CA GLY A 963 -15.83 45.83 -13.45
C GLY A 963 -16.93 45.01 -14.18
N ARG A 964 -18.19 45.42 -14.35
CA ARG A 964 -18.85 46.73 -14.24
C ARG A 964 -19.63 46.88 -12.92
N GLN A 965 -19.68 48.14 -12.45
CA GLN A 965 -20.25 48.60 -11.17
C GLN A 965 -19.39 48.32 -9.93
N ALA A 966 -18.26 49.02 -9.87
CA ALA A 966 -17.62 49.37 -8.61
C ALA A 966 -18.53 50.32 -7.85
N TRP A 967 -18.77 50.12 -6.54
CA TRP A 967 -19.02 51.18 -5.55
C TRP A 967 -18.39 50.75 -4.22
N ALA A 968 -17.71 51.70 -3.57
CA ALA A 968 -17.07 51.56 -2.28
C ALA A 968 -18.09 51.17 -1.21
N CYS A 969 -17.82 50.11 -0.45
CA CYS A 969 -18.64 49.75 0.70
C CYS A 969 -17.78 49.61 1.95
N LYS A 970 -17.90 50.61 2.85
CA LYS A 970 -17.38 50.58 4.22
C LYS A 970 -18.18 49.63 5.16
N SER A 971 -18.98 48.71 4.63
CA SER A 971 -19.92 47.88 5.41
C SER A 971 -19.82 46.38 5.10
N GLY A 972 -19.45 45.58 6.13
CA GLY A 972 -19.83 44.19 6.39
C GLY A 972 -19.49 43.10 5.35
N SER A 973 -18.77 42.05 5.78
CA SER A 973 -18.54 40.80 5.02
C SER A 973 -19.84 40.16 4.50
N GLY A 974 -20.93 40.26 5.27
CA GLY A 974 -22.26 39.78 4.87
C GLY A 974 -22.79 40.43 3.60
N LYS A 975 -22.61 41.75 3.41
CA LYS A 975 -23.10 42.46 2.22
C LYS A 975 -22.36 42.01 0.96
N ALA A 976 -21.07 41.74 1.08
CA ALA A 976 -20.28 41.22 -0.03
C ALA A 976 -20.68 39.78 -0.38
N LEU A 977 -20.92 38.91 0.60
CA LEU A 977 -21.44 37.55 0.36
C LEU A 977 -22.87 37.57 -0.22
N SER A 978 -23.71 38.50 0.23
CA SER A 978 -25.05 38.72 -0.33
C SER A 978 -25.02 39.09 -1.81
N LYS A 979 -24.03 39.88 -2.26
CA LYS A 979 -23.83 40.18 -3.68
C LYS A 979 -23.20 39.02 -4.45
N ALA A 980 -22.25 38.30 -3.85
CA ALA A 980 -21.61 37.15 -4.50
C ALA A 980 -22.53 35.93 -4.63
N SER A 981 -23.53 35.80 -3.76
CA SER A 981 -24.46 34.65 -3.72
C SER A 981 -25.61 34.72 -4.74
N ARG A 982 -25.70 35.77 -5.56
CA ARG A 982 -26.85 36.03 -6.45
C ARG A 982 -27.07 34.93 -7.50
N SER A 983 -26.02 34.24 -7.91
CA SER A 983 -26.06 33.12 -8.84
C SER A 983 -26.29 31.76 -8.18
N LEU A 984 -26.26 31.66 -6.84
CA LEU A 984 -26.34 30.38 -6.13
C LEU A 984 -27.78 29.84 -6.06
N ASN A 985 -27.88 28.51 -6.07
CA ASN A 985 -29.09 27.74 -5.84
C ASN A 985 -29.27 27.41 -4.34
N ASN A 986 -28.17 27.10 -3.64
CA ASN A 986 -28.21 26.77 -2.21
C ASN A 986 -27.02 27.43 -1.49
N LEU A 987 -27.29 28.10 -0.37
CA LEU A 987 -26.27 28.70 0.48
C LEU A 987 -26.50 28.31 1.95
N SER A 988 -25.52 27.64 2.54
CA SER A 988 -25.44 27.48 3.99
C SER A 988 -24.16 28.15 4.49
N ALA A 989 -24.33 29.26 5.20
CA ALA A 989 -23.26 30.11 5.71
C ALA A 989 -23.46 30.42 7.21
N ALA A 990 -24.03 29.46 7.94
CA ALA A 990 -24.13 29.51 9.40
C ALA A 990 -22.73 29.69 10.01
N PHE A 991 -22.61 30.62 10.97
CA PHE A 991 -21.35 31.00 11.62
C PHE A 991 -20.25 31.54 10.70
N LEU A 992 -20.59 31.87 9.44
CA LEU A 992 -19.66 32.46 8.48
C LEU A 992 -19.88 33.98 8.34
N VAL A 993 -21.15 34.42 8.35
CA VAL A 993 -21.57 35.83 8.34
C VAL A 993 -22.83 36.02 9.16
N ASP A 994 -23.00 37.19 9.78
CA ASP A 994 -24.25 37.56 10.44
C ASP A 994 -25.32 37.94 9.40
N ALA A 995 -26.55 37.45 9.58
CA ALA A 995 -27.70 37.84 8.76
C ALA A 995 -27.92 39.37 8.76
N ARG A 996 -27.56 40.05 9.86
CA ARG A 996 -27.49 41.51 9.98
C ARG A 996 -26.72 42.15 8.83
N ASP A 997 -25.55 41.61 8.52
CA ASP A 997 -24.71 42.20 7.49
C ASP A 997 -25.11 41.68 6.11
N PHE A 998 -25.62 40.44 6.03
CA PHE A 998 -26.06 39.83 4.78
C PHE A 998 -27.23 40.57 4.13
N PHE A 999 -28.22 40.99 4.92
CA PHE A 999 -29.39 41.69 4.38
C PHE A 999 -29.24 43.21 4.36
N ALA A 1000 -28.03 43.77 4.56
CA ALA A 1000 -27.81 45.17 4.93
C ALA A 1000 -28.57 46.18 4.02
N ASP A 1001 -28.66 45.86 2.73
CA ASP A 1001 -29.33 46.67 1.70
C ASP A 1001 -30.88 46.66 1.79
N PHE A 1002 -31.46 45.81 2.64
CA PHE A 1002 -32.91 45.64 2.79
C PHE A 1002 -33.46 46.17 4.12
N TRP A 1003 -32.60 46.75 4.99
CA TRP A 1003 -33.04 47.31 6.27
C TRP A 1003 -34.09 48.42 6.09
N PRO A 1004 -35.18 48.43 6.89
CA PRO A 1004 -36.18 49.47 6.81
C PRO A 1004 -35.68 50.81 7.39
N PRO A 1005 -36.05 51.95 6.76
CA PRO A 1005 -35.74 53.28 7.29
C PRO A 1005 -36.45 53.53 8.63
N ASN A 1006 -35.96 54.51 9.41
CA ASN A 1006 -36.45 54.78 10.77
C ASN A 1006 -37.91 55.27 10.85
N HIS A 1007 -38.47 55.79 9.76
CA HIS A 1007 -39.88 56.16 9.62
C HIS A 1007 -40.51 55.31 8.52
N TRP A 1008 -41.35 54.35 8.88
CA TRP A 1008 -41.97 53.40 7.95
C TRP A 1008 -43.40 53.84 7.62
N SER A 1009 -43.70 54.00 6.32
CA SER A 1009 -45.07 54.10 5.80
C SER A 1009 -45.31 52.93 4.85
N PRO A 1010 -46.48 52.25 4.91
CA PRO A 1010 -46.86 51.16 3.98
C PRO A 1010 -46.82 51.59 2.50
N HIS A 1011 -46.87 52.90 2.23
CA HIS A 1011 -46.91 53.52 0.91
C HIS A 1011 -45.63 54.32 0.57
N ALA A 1012 -44.59 54.29 1.41
CA ALA A 1012 -43.32 54.97 1.11
C ALA A 1012 -42.56 54.23 0.00
N SER A 1013 -42.75 54.76 -1.22
CA SER A 1013 -42.06 54.53 -2.50
C SER A 1013 -41.36 53.18 -2.72
N GLN A 1014 -41.89 52.47 -3.71
CA GLN A 1014 -41.31 51.32 -4.41
C GLN A 1014 -39.93 51.57 -5.08
N ASN A 1015 -39.16 52.60 -4.71
CA ASN A 1015 -38.02 53.07 -5.53
C ASN A 1015 -36.64 53.12 -4.86
N SER A 1016 -36.42 52.62 -3.63
CA SER A 1016 -35.04 52.51 -3.11
C SER A 1016 -34.28 51.27 -3.61
N ASN A 1017 -34.99 50.26 -4.15
CA ASN A 1017 -34.44 48.96 -4.53
C ASN A 1017 -34.53 48.64 -6.03
N ALA A 1018 -34.83 49.62 -6.89
CA ALA A 1018 -35.01 49.44 -8.33
C ALA A 1018 -33.78 48.84 -9.06
N ASN A 1019 -32.59 48.94 -8.47
CA ASN A 1019 -31.33 48.40 -9.00
C ASN A 1019 -30.82 47.15 -8.25
N VAL A 1020 -31.63 46.51 -7.41
CA VAL A 1020 -31.23 45.30 -6.68
C VAL A 1020 -31.35 44.09 -7.60
N VAL A 1021 -30.21 43.46 -7.90
CA VAL A 1021 -30.16 42.21 -8.67
C VAL A 1021 -30.84 41.09 -7.88
N PRO A 1022 -31.88 40.42 -8.41
CA PRO A 1022 -32.56 39.34 -7.71
C PRO A 1022 -31.69 38.07 -7.60
N TRP A 1023 -31.99 37.22 -6.61
CA TRP A 1023 -31.45 35.86 -6.54
C TRP A 1023 -32.33 34.94 -7.38
N GLU A 1024 -32.08 34.90 -8.69
CA GLU A 1024 -32.94 34.21 -9.65
C GLU A 1024 -33.08 32.70 -9.39
N ASN A 1025 -32.06 32.09 -8.76
CA ASN A 1025 -31.98 30.65 -8.58
C ASN A 1025 -31.97 30.15 -7.14
N LEU A 1026 -31.85 31.04 -6.14
CA LEU A 1026 -31.70 30.64 -4.75
C LEU A 1026 -32.97 29.97 -4.22
N ARG A 1027 -32.83 28.72 -3.78
CA ARG A 1027 -33.87 27.86 -3.22
C ARG A 1027 -33.72 27.68 -1.71
N LYS A 1028 -32.49 27.56 -1.20
CA LYS A 1028 -32.23 27.31 0.22
C LYS A 1028 -31.20 28.28 0.77
N LEU A 1029 -31.52 28.94 1.88
CA LEU A 1029 -30.65 29.88 2.57
C LEU A 1029 -30.64 29.60 4.08
N THR A 1030 -29.46 29.35 4.64
CA THR A 1030 -29.28 29.15 6.09
C THR A 1030 -28.19 30.07 6.62
N LEU A 1031 -28.52 30.90 7.62
CA LEU A 1031 -27.66 31.91 8.23
C LEU A 1031 -27.75 31.88 9.76
N THR A 1032 -26.82 32.55 10.43
CA THR A 1032 -26.86 32.83 11.87
C THR A 1032 -26.98 34.32 12.12
N SER A 1033 -27.51 34.74 13.28
CA SER A 1033 -27.49 36.16 13.66
C SER A 1033 -27.42 36.37 15.16
N HIS A 1034 -26.47 37.17 15.62
CA HIS A 1034 -26.33 37.57 17.01
C HIS A 1034 -27.53 38.42 17.51
N LEU A 1035 -28.34 38.96 16.60
CA LEU A 1035 -29.57 39.69 16.94
C LEU A 1035 -30.72 38.77 17.39
N LEU A 1036 -30.62 37.46 17.16
CA LEU A 1036 -31.51 36.47 17.77
C LEU A 1036 -30.99 36.15 19.17
N HIS A 1037 -31.10 37.10 20.10
CA HIS A 1037 -30.59 37.00 21.47
C HIS A 1037 -31.51 37.74 22.46
N PRO A 1038 -31.68 37.26 23.72
CA PRO A 1038 -32.58 37.87 24.71
C PRO A 1038 -32.33 39.36 25.00
N THR A 1039 -31.09 39.84 24.90
CA THR A 1039 -30.76 41.26 25.13
C THR A 1039 -31.07 42.18 23.94
N THR A 1040 -31.47 41.63 22.79
CA THR A 1040 -31.78 42.43 21.61
C THR A 1040 -33.13 43.12 21.77
N LYS A 1041 -33.16 44.45 21.64
CA LYS A 1041 -34.41 45.23 21.70
C LYS A 1041 -35.43 44.72 20.66
N PRO A 1042 -36.71 44.51 21.00
CA PRO A 1042 -37.73 44.01 20.07
C PRO A 1042 -37.89 44.82 18.77
N ALA A 1043 -37.61 46.13 18.82
CA ALA A 1043 -37.61 46.98 17.63
C ALA A 1043 -36.50 46.60 16.62
N ILE A 1044 -35.31 46.20 17.09
CA ILE A 1044 -34.18 45.79 16.24
C ILE A 1044 -34.47 44.42 15.62
N PHE A 1045 -35.03 43.53 16.41
CA PHE A 1045 -35.50 42.22 15.97
C PHE A 1045 -36.52 42.32 14.82
N ARG A 1046 -37.53 43.19 14.96
CA ARG A 1046 -38.50 43.51 13.90
C ARG A 1046 -37.84 44.03 12.62
N LYS A 1047 -36.84 44.91 12.76
CA LYS A 1047 -36.10 45.44 11.61
C LYS A 1047 -35.35 44.34 10.85
N LEU A 1048 -34.75 43.38 11.55
CA LEU A 1048 -34.09 42.23 10.92
C LEU A 1048 -35.12 41.39 10.13
N LEU A 1049 -36.20 40.92 10.76
CA LEU A 1049 -37.19 40.08 10.07
C LEU A 1049 -37.87 40.79 8.89
N THR A 1050 -38.09 42.10 9.00
CA THR A 1050 -38.60 42.93 7.90
C THR A 1050 -37.59 43.00 6.75
N ALA A 1051 -36.29 43.17 7.05
CA ALA A 1051 -35.24 43.16 6.04
C ALA A 1051 -35.14 41.80 5.33
N VAL A 1052 -35.28 40.70 6.08
CA VAL A 1052 -35.29 39.33 5.54
C VAL A 1052 -36.50 39.13 4.61
N GLY A 1053 -37.70 39.56 5.03
CA GLY A 1053 -38.90 39.47 4.19
C GLY A 1053 -38.80 40.30 2.91
N ARG A 1054 -38.23 41.52 3.00
CA ARG A 1054 -37.92 42.36 1.84
C ARG A 1054 -36.92 41.71 0.90
N ALA A 1055 -35.89 41.04 1.42
CA ALA A 1055 -34.91 40.33 0.60
C ALA A 1055 -35.53 39.08 -0.06
N ALA A 1056 -36.40 38.35 0.64
CA ALA A 1056 -37.09 37.16 0.14
C ALA A 1056 -37.97 37.47 -1.08
N ALA A 1057 -38.50 38.68 -1.20
CA ALA A 1057 -39.24 39.13 -2.39
C ALA A 1057 -38.37 39.12 -3.67
N PHE A 1058 -37.05 39.22 -3.53
CA PHE A 1058 -36.07 39.12 -4.61
C PHE A 1058 -35.53 37.69 -4.80
N MET A 1059 -36.13 36.68 -4.16
CA MET A 1059 -35.74 35.27 -4.24
C MET A 1059 -36.91 34.41 -4.77
N PRO A 1060 -37.24 34.47 -6.08
CA PRO A 1060 -38.45 33.86 -6.63
C PRO A 1060 -38.57 32.35 -6.37
N LYS A 1061 -37.45 31.62 -6.37
CA LYS A 1061 -37.42 30.14 -6.20
C LYS A 1061 -37.18 29.68 -4.76
N LEU A 1062 -37.17 30.57 -3.78
CA LEU A 1062 -36.89 30.25 -2.37
C LEU A 1062 -37.90 29.24 -1.80
N GLU A 1063 -37.41 28.09 -1.38
CA GLU A 1063 -38.16 27.00 -0.75
C GLU A 1063 -37.96 27.00 0.76
N VAL A 1064 -36.74 27.28 1.22
CA VAL A 1064 -36.35 27.23 2.64
C VAL A 1064 -35.46 28.43 2.99
N LEU A 1065 -35.80 29.16 4.05
CA LEU A 1065 -34.94 30.18 4.65
C LEU A 1065 -34.89 29.99 6.16
N GLU A 1066 -33.69 29.93 6.72
CA GLU A 1066 -33.45 29.72 8.14
C GLU A 1066 -32.44 30.72 8.68
N ILE A 1067 -32.82 31.37 9.78
CA ILE A 1067 -31.92 32.22 10.58
C ILE A 1067 -32.04 31.76 12.01
N TRP A 1068 -30.93 31.41 12.64
CA TRP A 1068 -30.95 30.89 14.00
C TRP A 1068 -29.76 31.38 14.81
N ASN A 1069 -29.84 31.23 16.13
CA ASN A 1069 -28.75 31.50 17.05
C ASN A 1069 -28.92 30.70 18.34
N ALA A 1070 -27.81 30.42 19.01
CA ALA A 1070 -27.81 29.78 20.32
C ALA A 1070 -26.61 30.27 21.16
N THR A 1071 -26.80 30.44 22.47
CA THR A 1071 -25.73 30.73 23.43
C THR A 1071 -25.36 29.47 24.21
N LEU A 1072 -24.05 29.27 24.41
CA LEU A 1072 -23.55 28.11 25.15
C LEU A 1072 -23.48 28.40 26.65
N THR A 1073 -23.48 27.36 27.47
CA THR A 1073 -23.41 27.52 28.94
C THR A 1073 -22.04 27.91 29.48
N TYR A 1074 -20.98 27.74 28.70
CA TYR A 1074 -19.58 27.92 29.12
C TYR A 1074 -18.90 29.13 28.47
N ASP A 1075 -19.63 30.00 27.76
CA ASP A 1075 -19.05 31.20 27.18
C ASP A 1075 -18.36 32.03 28.27
N SER A 1076 -17.11 32.44 28.00
CA SER A 1076 -16.17 33.04 28.95
C SER A 1076 -16.51 34.46 29.38
N GLU A 1077 -17.55 35.06 28.80
CA GLU A 1077 -18.08 36.36 29.24
C GLU A 1077 -19.12 36.17 30.36
N PRO A 1078 -19.27 37.14 31.29
CA PRO A 1078 -20.23 37.05 32.38
C PRO A 1078 -21.68 37.17 31.86
N LEU A 1079 -22.21 36.08 31.29
CA LEU A 1079 -23.60 35.96 30.90
C LEU A 1079 -24.49 35.86 32.14
N THR A 1080 -25.57 36.62 32.16
CA THR A 1080 -26.61 36.53 33.20
C THR A 1080 -27.30 35.16 33.14
N LYS A 1081 -27.98 34.77 34.24
CA LYS A 1081 -28.76 33.52 34.30
C LYS A 1081 -29.81 33.45 33.17
N ASP A 1082 -30.29 34.60 32.71
CA ASP A 1082 -31.28 34.76 31.64
C ASP A 1082 -30.68 34.79 30.23
N GLU A 1083 -29.36 34.74 30.08
CA GLU A 1083 -28.68 34.62 28.76
C GLU A 1083 -28.11 33.21 28.50
N LYS A 1084 -27.81 32.43 29.55
CA LYS A 1084 -27.25 31.07 29.41
C LYS A 1084 -28.26 30.06 28.85
N GLY A 1085 -27.93 29.41 27.73
CA GLY A 1085 -28.80 28.42 27.08
C GLY A 1085 -30.02 29.06 26.39
N ALA A 1086 -29.82 30.25 25.84
CA ALA A 1086 -30.78 30.91 24.97
C ALA A 1086 -30.63 30.28 23.57
N ALA A 1087 -31.67 29.64 23.00
CA ALA A 1087 -31.72 29.27 21.58
C ALA A 1087 -32.97 29.80 20.84
N CYS A 1088 -32.82 30.24 19.58
CA CYS A 1088 -33.90 30.78 18.75
C CYS A 1088 -33.72 30.49 17.26
N VAL A 1089 -34.83 30.24 16.56
CA VAL A 1089 -34.89 30.06 15.11
C VAL A 1089 -36.06 30.84 14.51
N PHE A 1090 -35.79 31.44 13.36
CA PHE A 1090 -36.76 31.89 12.38
C PHE A 1090 -36.63 31.02 11.13
N GLN A 1091 -37.70 30.33 10.75
CA GLN A 1091 -37.71 29.43 9.60
C GLN A 1091 -38.89 29.74 8.69
N TYR A 1092 -38.63 29.82 7.39
CA TYR A 1092 -39.63 29.87 6.34
C TYR A 1092 -39.51 28.60 5.48
N VAL A 1093 -40.64 27.92 5.24
CA VAL A 1093 -40.73 26.73 4.39
C VAL A 1093 -41.89 26.87 3.43
N TYR A 1094 -41.66 26.55 2.15
CA TYR A 1094 -42.67 26.48 1.11
C TYR A 1094 -42.71 25.08 0.49
N SER A 1095 -43.59 24.21 1.00
CA SER A 1095 -43.82 22.85 0.47
C SER A 1095 -45.16 22.79 -0.25
N SER A 1096 -45.14 22.69 -1.58
CA SER A 1096 -46.25 22.25 -2.45
C SER A 1096 -47.68 22.71 -2.05
N LYS A 1097 -47.85 24.04 -1.82
CA LYS A 1097 -49.08 24.88 -1.85
C LYS A 1097 -49.37 25.74 -0.60
N SER A 1098 -48.69 25.59 0.53
CA SER A 1098 -48.89 26.49 1.71
C SER A 1098 -47.56 26.99 2.28
N PRO A 1099 -47.31 28.31 2.35
CA PRO A 1099 -46.15 28.84 3.06
C PRO A 1099 -46.33 28.76 4.57
N LYS A 1100 -45.26 28.35 5.26
CA LYS A 1100 -45.20 28.25 6.71
C LYS A 1100 -44.01 29.04 7.24
N ILE A 1101 -44.26 29.90 8.22
CA ILE A 1101 -43.22 30.50 9.05
C ILE A 1101 -43.28 29.86 10.43
N THR A 1102 -42.14 29.39 10.91
CA THR A 1102 -41.97 28.89 12.27
C THR A 1102 -41.03 29.83 13.01
N PHE A 1103 -41.48 30.33 14.15
CA PHE A 1103 -40.64 31.03 15.11
C PHE A 1103 -40.60 30.25 16.42
N ALA A 1104 -39.40 29.84 16.86
CA ALA A 1104 -39.26 29.10 18.10
C ALA A 1104 -38.11 29.65 18.95
N SER A 1105 -38.32 29.81 20.26
CA SER A 1105 -37.36 30.42 21.18
C SER A 1105 -37.43 29.83 22.60
N THR A 1106 -36.31 29.76 23.31
CA THR A 1106 -36.24 29.30 24.71
C THR A 1106 -36.40 30.41 25.76
N TRP A 1107 -36.39 31.68 25.36
CA TRP A 1107 -36.35 32.81 26.30
C TRP A 1107 -37.51 33.80 26.12
N PHE A 1108 -38.40 33.55 25.16
CA PHE A 1108 -39.55 34.40 24.91
C PHE A 1108 -40.80 33.81 25.58
N ARG A 1109 -41.42 34.53 26.52
CA ARG A 1109 -42.57 34.04 27.32
C ARG A 1109 -43.87 34.86 27.22
N GLU A 1110 -43.88 36.04 26.59
CA GLU A 1110 -45.06 36.92 26.51
C GLU A 1110 -45.32 37.48 25.10
N ASN A 1111 -46.59 37.55 24.68
CA ASN A 1111 -47.18 38.14 23.46
C ASN A 1111 -46.24 38.34 22.26
N LEU A 1112 -45.86 37.22 21.65
CA LEU A 1112 -45.05 37.16 20.43
C LEU A 1112 -45.73 37.78 19.20
N GLU A 1113 -47.07 37.91 19.22
CA GLU A 1113 -47.85 38.71 18.26
C GLU A 1113 -47.39 40.17 18.20
N TYR A 1114 -47.04 40.76 19.36
CA TYR A 1114 -46.54 42.14 19.43
C TYR A 1114 -45.14 42.30 18.81
N VAL A 1115 -44.37 41.20 18.74
CA VAL A 1115 -43.01 41.16 18.18
C VAL A 1115 -43.02 40.94 16.69
N LEU A 1116 -43.96 40.17 16.16
CA LEU A 1116 -44.05 39.93 14.71
C LEU A 1116 -44.64 41.15 14.00
N GLY A 1117 -45.69 41.78 14.52
CA GLY A 1117 -46.23 43.05 14.02
C GLY A 1117 -46.77 43.00 12.57
N SER A 1118 -47.73 43.88 12.25
CA SER A 1118 -48.44 43.92 10.96
C SER A 1118 -47.51 44.03 9.72
N ASN A 1119 -46.31 44.60 9.89
CA ASN A 1119 -45.39 44.87 8.79
C ASN A 1119 -44.64 43.62 8.32
N MET A 1120 -44.39 42.69 9.24
CA MET A 1120 -43.75 41.41 8.93
C MET A 1120 -44.75 40.53 8.17
N GLU A 1121 -45.97 40.40 8.69
CA GLU A 1121 -47.06 39.69 8.02
C GLU A 1121 -47.30 40.23 6.62
N TYR A 1122 -47.34 41.55 6.46
CA TYR A 1122 -47.50 42.19 5.16
C TYR A 1122 -46.35 41.86 4.18
N CYS A 1123 -45.09 41.89 4.62
CA CYS A 1123 -43.95 41.58 3.75
C CYS A 1123 -43.91 40.11 3.30
N TRP A 1124 -44.32 39.17 4.16
CA TRP A 1124 -44.29 37.74 3.86
C TRP A 1124 -45.56 37.24 3.15
N ALA A 1125 -46.73 37.82 3.44
CA ALA A 1125 -47.99 37.50 2.76
C ALA A 1125 -47.98 37.90 1.27
N ASN A 1126 -47.25 38.97 0.92
CA ASN A 1126 -47.21 39.51 -0.44
C ASN A 1126 -46.01 39.03 -1.29
N LEU A 1127 -45.35 37.92 -0.91
CA LEU A 1127 -44.27 37.40 -1.77
C LEU A 1127 -44.84 36.97 -3.15
N PRO A 1128 -44.16 37.28 -4.26
CA PRO A 1128 -44.68 37.08 -5.63
C PRO A 1128 -45.18 35.66 -5.95
N ARG A 1129 -44.71 34.64 -5.22
CA ARG A 1129 -45.06 33.23 -5.42
C ARG A 1129 -46.29 32.74 -4.64
N HIS A 1130 -46.92 33.58 -3.81
CA HIS A 1130 -48.07 33.17 -3.02
C HIS A 1130 -49.40 33.25 -3.75
N GLY A 1131 -49.51 34.00 -4.86
CA GLY A 1131 -50.77 34.13 -5.61
C GLY A 1131 -51.91 34.74 -4.76
N PRO A 1132 -53.01 35.19 -5.39
CA PRO A 1132 -54.19 35.63 -4.64
C PRO A 1132 -54.88 34.39 -4.04
N GLY A 1133 -54.58 34.07 -2.77
CA GLY A 1133 -55.31 33.04 -2.01
C GLY A 1133 -54.50 32.07 -1.15
N ASN A 1134 -53.15 32.06 -1.18
CA ASN A 1134 -52.39 31.22 -0.25
C ASN A 1134 -52.29 31.90 1.13
N GLN A 1135 -52.96 31.34 2.13
CA GLN A 1135 -52.83 31.78 3.53
C GLN A 1135 -51.45 31.39 4.09
N LEU A 1136 -50.70 32.39 4.56
CA LEU A 1136 -49.48 32.21 5.32
C LEU A 1136 -49.81 31.67 6.71
N THR A 1137 -49.28 30.49 7.04
CA THR A 1137 -49.39 29.93 8.40
C THR A 1137 -48.19 30.37 9.23
N ILE A 1138 -48.44 31.03 10.36
CA ILE A 1138 -47.41 31.41 11.32
C ILE A 1138 -47.54 30.49 12.54
N VAL A 1139 -46.48 29.74 12.83
CA VAL A 1139 -46.39 28.87 14.01
C VAL A 1139 -45.39 29.46 14.98
N ILE A 1140 -45.84 29.68 16.21
CA ILE A 1140 -45.03 30.24 17.29
C ILE A 1140 -44.86 29.15 18.35
N GLY A 1141 -43.61 28.79 18.65
CA GLY A 1141 -43.26 27.77 19.63
C GLY A 1141 -42.44 28.34 20.78
N VAL A 1142 -42.89 28.10 22.02
CA VAL A 1142 -42.08 28.35 23.22
C VAL A 1142 -41.34 27.04 23.55
N LEU A 1143 -40.01 27.10 23.54
CA LEU A 1143 -39.16 25.94 23.81
C LEU A 1143 -38.75 25.91 25.29
N SER A 1144 -38.74 24.72 25.88
CA SER A 1144 -38.28 24.53 27.25
C SER A 1144 -36.81 24.93 27.41
N ARG A 1145 -36.54 25.86 28.33
CA ARG A 1145 -35.19 26.31 28.67
C ARG A 1145 -34.58 25.44 29.77
N ARG A 1146 -33.67 24.55 29.40
CA ARG A 1146 -32.78 23.86 30.35
C ARG A 1146 -31.33 24.18 30.01
N PRO A 1147 -30.64 25.06 30.77
CA PRO A 1147 -29.26 25.48 30.47
C PRO A 1147 -28.33 24.28 30.25
N SER A 1148 -28.49 23.21 31.03
CA SER A 1148 -27.73 21.96 30.89
C SER A 1148 -27.76 21.31 29.50
N TRP A 1149 -28.70 21.65 28.62
CA TRP A 1149 -28.78 21.14 27.25
C TRP A 1149 -27.90 21.90 26.25
N PHE A 1150 -27.53 23.14 26.55
CA PHE A 1150 -26.82 24.04 25.62
C PHE A 1150 -25.32 24.06 25.87
N LYS A 1151 -24.73 22.88 26.15
CA LYS A 1151 -23.28 22.74 26.24
C LYS A 1151 -22.59 22.83 24.87
N HIS A 1152 -23.30 22.47 23.79
CA HIS A 1152 -22.83 22.46 22.42
C HIS A 1152 -23.90 22.98 21.45
N HIS A 1153 -23.47 23.58 20.33
CA HIS A 1153 -24.37 24.12 19.30
C HIS A 1153 -25.25 23.04 18.64
N ASP A 1154 -24.82 21.77 18.58
CA ASP A 1154 -25.62 20.68 17.95
C ASP A 1154 -26.87 20.29 18.75
N SER A 1155 -26.81 20.37 20.08
CA SER A 1155 -27.99 20.21 20.93
C SER A 1155 -29.02 21.29 20.64
N ALA A 1156 -28.55 22.53 20.45
CA ALA A 1156 -29.41 23.65 20.08
C ALA A 1156 -30.01 23.46 18.68
N MET A 1157 -29.22 23.05 17.69
CA MET A 1157 -29.71 22.78 16.33
C MET A 1157 -30.76 21.66 16.29
N THR A 1158 -30.62 20.65 17.15
CA THR A 1158 -31.58 19.55 17.29
C THR A 1158 -32.89 20.05 17.87
N LEU A 1159 -32.84 20.82 18.97
CA LEU A 1159 -34.03 21.41 19.58
C LEU A 1159 -34.75 22.39 18.63
N LEU A 1160 -34.00 23.19 17.88
CA LEU A 1160 -34.53 24.17 16.93
C LEU A 1160 -34.99 23.56 15.59
N GLY A 1161 -34.74 22.27 15.33
CA GLY A 1161 -35.11 21.60 14.08
C GLY A 1161 -34.32 22.02 12.83
N VAL A 1162 -33.26 22.83 12.95
CA VAL A 1162 -32.46 23.35 11.82
C VAL A 1162 -31.35 22.40 11.35
N ARG A 1163 -31.17 21.29 12.06
CA ARG A 1163 -30.02 20.39 11.93
C ARG A 1163 -29.76 19.88 10.51
N GLY A 1164 -30.80 19.56 9.75
CA GLY A 1164 -30.70 18.98 8.39
C GLY A 1164 -30.22 19.93 7.30
N HIS A 1165 -30.30 21.23 7.56
CA HIS A 1165 -29.95 22.29 6.61
C HIS A 1165 -28.60 22.92 6.96
N VAL A 1166 -28.23 22.92 8.25
CA VAL A 1166 -26.93 23.39 8.74
C VAL A 1166 -25.83 22.35 8.58
N LEU A 1167 -26.07 21.10 9.01
CA LEU A 1167 -25.07 20.03 8.99
C LEU A 1167 -25.37 19.01 7.88
N HIS A 1168 -24.34 18.63 7.14
CA HIS A 1168 -24.39 17.45 6.28
C HIS A 1168 -24.70 16.19 7.12
N LYS A 1169 -25.41 15.22 6.53
CA LYS A 1169 -25.81 13.95 7.18
C LYS A 1169 -24.67 13.27 7.96
N LEU A 1170 -23.49 13.11 7.36
CA LEU A 1170 -22.26 12.64 8.05
C LEU A 1170 -21.90 13.44 9.31
N SER A 1171 -21.92 14.77 9.24
CA SER A 1171 -21.62 15.66 10.39
C SER A 1171 -22.68 15.57 11.47
N ARG A 1172 -23.94 15.32 11.09
CA ARG A 1172 -25.03 15.02 12.03
C ARG A 1172 -24.82 13.68 12.72
N TYR A 1173 -24.39 12.66 11.98
CA TYR A 1173 -24.16 11.33 12.52
C TYR A 1173 -23.03 11.35 13.55
N GLN A 1174 -21.86 11.92 13.22
CA GLN A 1174 -20.74 12.10 14.14
C GLN A 1174 -21.17 12.79 15.46
N SER A 1175 -21.89 13.91 15.34
CA SER A 1175 -22.30 14.69 16.50
C SER A 1175 -23.30 13.94 17.42
N CYS A 1176 -23.99 12.90 16.94
CA CYS A 1176 -24.82 12.03 17.78
C CYS A 1176 -24.03 11.08 18.68
N PHE A 1177 -22.76 10.80 18.37
CA PHE A 1177 -21.90 9.86 19.11
C PHE A 1177 -20.91 10.58 20.03
N GLU A 1178 -20.43 11.77 19.63
CA GLU A 1178 -19.52 12.60 20.45
C GLU A 1178 -20.12 13.03 21.80
N TYR A 1179 -21.46 13.12 21.90
CA TYR A 1179 -22.15 13.66 23.06
C TYR A 1179 -23.28 12.72 23.55
N LYS A 1180 -23.44 12.57 24.88
CA LYS A 1180 -24.62 11.87 25.46
C LYS A 1180 -25.90 12.58 24.98
N LYS A 1181 -26.77 11.87 24.24
CA LYS A 1181 -28.11 12.37 23.91
C LYS A 1181 -28.83 12.78 25.21
N PRO A 1182 -29.47 13.96 25.27
CA PRO A 1182 -30.49 14.20 26.27
C PRO A 1182 -31.57 13.11 26.11
N LYS A 1183 -32.13 12.60 27.22
CA LYS A 1183 -33.21 11.60 27.16
C LYS A 1183 -34.34 12.13 26.25
N THR A 1184 -34.81 11.32 25.31
CA THR A 1184 -35.82 11.73 24.32
C THR A 1184 -37.16 12.13 24.94
N GLU A 1185 -37.48 11.61 26.12
CA GLU A 1185 -38.66 11.99 26.93
C GLU A 1185 -38.63 13.46 27.41
N ASP A 1186 -37.46 14.10 27.35
CA ASP A 1186 -37.28 15.48 27.80
C ASP A 1186 -37.31 16.52 26.65
N LEU A 1187 -37.30 16.10 25.38
CA LEU A 1187 -37.08 16.98 24.21
C LEU A 1187 -38.31 17.25 23.35
N GLU A 1188 -39.50 16.74 23.71
CA GLU A 1188 -40.71 17.08 22.95
C GLU A 1188 -41.01 18.58 23.11
N PRO A 1189 -40.98 19.36 22.01
CA PRO A 1189 -41.41 20.75 22.06
C PRO A 1189 -42.92 20.72 22.26
N ASN A 1190 -43.40 21.31 23.35
CA ASN A 1190 -44.83 21.49 23.59
C ASN A 1190 -45.33 22.61 22.65
N ILE A 1191 -45.38 22.34 21.34
CA ILE A 1191 -45.88 23.25 20.32
C ILE A 1191 -47.40 23.14 20.36
N GLN A 1192 -48.04 23.91 21.25
CA GLN A 1192 -49.47 24.10 21.14
C GLN A 1192 -49.75 24.90 19.85
N PRO A 1193 -50.63 24.44 18.95
CA PRO A 1193 -51.19 25.32 17.94
C PRO A 1193 -51.93 26.43 18.68
N ALA A 1194 -51.61 27.69 18.40
CA ALA A 1194 -52.44 28.80 18.84
C ALA A 1194 -53.86 28.52 18.32
N GLY A 1195 -54.82 28.37 19.23
CA GLY A 1195 -56.23 28.27 18.89
C GLY A 1195 -56.65 29.50 18.09
N ALA A 1196 -57.52 29.27 17.11
CA ALA A 1196 -58.06 30.23 16.16
C ALA A 1196 -58.52 31.56 16.77
#